data_AF-A0A9D1SHH5-F1
#
_entry.id   AF-A0A9D1SHH5-F1
#
_cell.length_a   1.000
_cell.length_b   1.000
_cell.length_c   1.000
_cell.angle_alpha   90.00
_cell.angle_beta   90.00
_cell.angle_gamma   90.00
#
_symmetry.space_group_name_H-M   'P 1'
#
loop_
_entity.id
_entity.type
_entity.pdbx_description
1 polymer ?
#
loop_
_entity_poly.entity_id
_entity_poly.type
_entity_poly.pdbx_seq_one_letter_code
_entity_poly.pdbx_strand_id
1 'polypeptide(L)'
;MQSSETKLTAVCARILLTDRSAVYKTERFLQEVKDLAGVDGFLSKITDAILLKGAPNEGSYRVSAASHTFFFKVVGSDLIFFGYRSAEKAVRLNDRRIVLFMAAHPEFEFTLAESQLSPGENDTKKLYRLSEAADINYPKLNSAQRAIVEAEDRSVIVQGVAGSGKTNLCIDKALFTAARNYRGKTLYTTFSRGLLIETNQKLNAVRDNILKLLKADAEGNVVVRGTDIARALEYKSGVYLPNAENWKTQLKNIADYIENKIDCLLPEDLYRRQFGDVEVANEDYFIKVFMPDCGKVQGLFKRLSALGAEVVYKEIYGYLFGRARPYPTESQYIDERRGSLTTAEAEAIYRIAAEYRNYMLKNGVVDNTVIAEKLNGTVRENYSIAIIDEVQDLTEKELNLFKNISLKIFAVGDALQMINPSYFSFSYLKTLMGGGNSLVGELKHNYRSTQKIAELTEELGELNMSLFGTHNFVLRSRTVDSDVDTAAVYVHGGKLLELLNDEKLEGYTVIVNDFKRKAEIKKRFPGPEVLTVSEAKGLERDTVILYDVLTDSAQKWSRLERMKIDRKRADENSVYRYYFNLFYVGVTRAKRSLIVYEDLTVPLFKRFFGGAFNAADAEASVKKLTKTLLRVETDDKELQRRAAEFIRLGQYDNAVSAADSMRDDVLRRATLAETEIHRGYVRKGDYRGAGIRFWTRGMYEKAREMFVLSKDRSLIDLMDAATGKGGRLDYAIVDYFTEVDDPAARQLILETLNEDLNDLKTDDKKVFTALRRIRSKYGQRRN
;
A
#
# COMPACT_ATOMS: atom_id res chain seq x y z
N MET A 1 19.01 -45.55 -0.81
CA MET A 1 17.90 -45.64 -1.79
C MET A 1 18.05 -44.48 -2.76
N GLN A 2 18.25 -44.77 -4.05
CA GLN A 2 18.25 -43.73 -5.10
C GLN A 2 16.86 -43.11 -5.14
N SER A 3 16.73 -41.83 -4.81
CA SER A 3 15.47 -41.09 -5.01
C SER A 3 15.13 -41.13 -6.49
N SER A 4 13.97 -41.69 -6.86
CA SER A 4 13.53 -41.74 -8.25
C SER A 4 13.24 -40.33 -8.76
N GLU A 5 14.21 -39.72 -9.44
CA GLU A 5 14.01 -38.41 -10.07
C GLU A 5 13.17 -38.57 -11.34
N THR A 6 12.02 -37.91 -11.36
CA THR A 6 11.12 -37.90 -12.51
C THR A 6 11.41 -36.66 -13.36
N LYS A 7 11.80 -36.85 -14.63
CA LYS A 7 11.90 -35.76 -15.60
C LYS A 7 10.53 -35.40 -16.18
N LEU A 8 10.25 -34.11 -16.27
CA LEU A 8 9.02 -33.53 -16.81
C LEU A 8 9.36 -32.35 -17.72
N THR A 9 8.44 -32.03 -18.64
CA THR A 9 8.56 -30.86 -19.54
C THR A 9 7.43 -29.88 -19.25
N ALA A 10 7.77 -28.62 -19.00
CA ALA A 10 6.84 -27.51 -18.91
C ALA A 10 6.74 -26.78 -20.25
N VAL A 11 5.53 -26.32 -20.59
CA VAL A 11 5.25 -25.58 -21.82
C VAL A 11 4.77 -24.18 -21.44
N CYS A 12 5.54 -23.16 -21.82
CA CYS A 12 5.31 -21.78 -21.37
C CYS A 12 3.97 -21.19 -21.85
N ALA A 13 3.54 -21.53 -23.06
CA ALA A 13 2.28 -21.05 -23.62
C ALA A 13 1.04 -21.71 -22.98
N ARG A 14 1.19 -22.90 -22.39
CA ARG A 14 0.07 -23.69 -21.88
C ARG A 14 -0.47 -23.11 -20.56
N ILE A 15 -1.79 -23.21 -20.41
CA ILE A 15 -2.48 -22.94 -19.15
C ILE A 15 -3.37 -24.14 -18.80
N LEU A 16 -3.14 -24.73 -17.63
CA LEU A 16 -4.05 -25.73 -17.05
C LEU A 16 -5.15 -25.08 -16.21
N LEU A 17 -6.40 -25.47 -16.47
CA LEU A 17 -7.54 -25.22 -15.58
C LEU A 17 -7.96 -26.54 -14.92
N THR A 18 -7.85 -26.60 -13.59
CA THR A 18 -8.23 -27.77 -12.80
C THR A 18 -8.94 -27.40 -11.50
N ASP A 19 -10.00 -28.14 -11.17
CA ASP A 19 -10.76 -28.01 -9.92
C ASP A 19 -10.22 -28.90 -8.80
N ARG A 20 -9.23 -29.76 -9.12
CA ARG A 20 -8.71 -30.79 -8.21
C ARG A 20 -7.70 -30.26 -7.21
N SER A 21 -6.92 -29.26 -7.61
CA SER A 21 -5.75 -28.81 -6.87
C SER A 21 -5.58 -27.31 -7.00
N ALA A 22 -5.48 -26.62 -5.88
CA ALA A 22 -4.99 -25.25 -5.83
C ALA A 22 -3.48 -25.23 -5.55
N VAL A 23 -2.84 -24.12 -5.90
CA VAL A 23 -1.41 -23.91 -5.66
C VAL A 23 -1.22 -22.70 -4.77
N TYR A 24 -0.45 -22.90 -3.70
CA TYR A 24 -0.19 -21.89 -2.69
C TYR A 24 1.30 -21.73 -2.41
N LYS A 25 1.62 -20.61 -1.76
CA LYS A 25 2.95 -20.22 -1.29
C LYS A 25 2.88 -19.81 0.18
N THR A 26 3.89 -20.13 0.97
CA THR A 26 4.02 -19.67 2.36
C THR A 26 4.65 -18.27 2.40
N GLU A 27 4.45 -17.52 3.49
CA GLU A 27 5.10 -16.20 3.66
C GLU A 27 6.63 -16.30 3.57
N ARG A 28 7.21 -17.33 4.20
CA ARG A 28 8.64 -17.61 4.14
C ARG A 28 9.13 -17.75 2.71
N PHE A 29 8.41 -18.53 1.89
CA PHE A 29 8.74 -18.73 0.49
C PHE A 29 8.81 -17.39 -0.25
N LEU A 30 7.83 -16.51 -0.03
CA LEU A 30 7.80 -15.18 -0.65
C LEU A 30 9.02 -14.33 -0.29
N GLN A 31 9.48 -14.38 0.96
CA GLN A 31 10.68 -13.67 1.38
C GLN A 31 11.95 -14.22 0.74
N GLU A 32 12.03 -15.53 0.54
CA GLU A 32 13.17 -16.19 -0.11
C GLU A 32 13.26 -15.90 -1.62
N VAL A 33 12.12 -15.62 -2.28
CA VAL A 33 12.06 -15.35 -3.73
C VAL A 33 11.79 -13.89 -4.10
N LYS A 34 11.71 -12.98 -3.13
CA LYS A 34 11.28 -11.57 -3.33
C LYS A 34 12.09 -10.78 -4.36
N ASP A 35 13.33 -11.18 -4.62
CA ASP A 35 14.22 -10.51 -5.55
C ASP A 35 14.21 -11.17 -6.95
N LEU A 36 13.42 -12.24 -7.16
CA LEU A 36 13.32 -12.98 -8.44
C LEU A 36 12.10 -12.54 -9.26
N ALA A 37 12.36 -11.93 -10.42
CA ALA A 37 11.29 -11.53 -11.32
C ALA A 37 10.68 -12.75 -12.04
N GLY A 38 9.35 -12.77 -12.17
CA GLY A 38 8.64 -13.79 -12.95
C GLY A 38 8.58 -15.18 -12.32
N VAL A 39 8.97 -15.32 -11.04
CA VAL A 39 8.98 -16.61 -10.32
C VAL A 39 7.61 -17.28 -10.31
N ASP A 40 6.53 -16.53 -10.09
CA ASP A 40 5.19 -17.13 -10.03
C ASP A 40 4.73 -17.67 -11.40
N GLY A 41 5.04 -16.95 -12.48
CA GLY A 41 4.78 -17.43 -13.84
C GLY A 41 5.54 -18.72 -14.12
N PHE A 42 6.81 -18.78 -13.71
CA PHE A 42 7.65 -19.98 -13.84
C PHE A 42 7.10 -21.18 -13.08
N LEU A 43 6.78 -20.99 -11.79
CA LEU A 43 6.18 -22.01 -10.94
C LEU A 43 4.83 -22.46 -11.51
N SER A 44 4.04 -21.55 -12.06
CA SER A 44 2.75 -21.92 -12.65
C SER A 44 2.90 -22.90 -13.81
N LYS A 45 3.95 -22.77 -14.63
CA LYS A 45 4.18 -23.72 -15.75
C LYS A 45 4.69 -25.06 -15.27
N ILE A 46 5.52 -25.06 -14.22
CA ILE A 46 5.96 -26.29 -13.53
C ILE A 46 4.74 -27.02 -12.94
N THR A 47 3.88 -26.31 -12.22
CA THR A 47 2.72 -26.92 -11.55
C THR A 47 1.71 -27.44 -12.55
N ASP A 48 1.47 -26.71 -13.65
CA ASP A 48 0.61 -27.18 -14.73
C ASP A 48 1.13 -28.52 -15.31
N ALA A 49 2.44 -28.66 -15.52
CA ALA A 49 3.05 -29.89 -16.01
C ALA A 49 2.97 -31.05 -14.99
N ILE A 50 3.17 -30.79 -13.70
CA ILE A 50 3.02 -31.79 -12.64
C ILE A 50 1.58 -32.29 -12.58
N LEU A 51 0.61 -31.38 -12.52
CA LEU A 51 -0.81 -31.71 -12.38
C LEU A 51 -1.38 -32.42 -13.62
N LEU A 52 -0.85 -32.13 -14.81
CA LEU A 52 -1.22 -32.84 -16.05
C LEU A 52 -0.79 -34.31 -16.06
N LYS A 53 0.36 -34.64 -15.45
CA LYS A 53 0.81 -36.04 -15.30
C LYS A 53 0.08 -36.77 -14.19
N GLY A 54 -0.50 -36.03 -13.24
CA GLY A 54 -1.13 -36.53 -12.03
C GLY A 54 -0.37 -36.00 -10.82
N ALA A 55 -1.10 -35.36 -9.89
CA ALA A 55 -0.51 -34.83 -8.67
C ALA A 55 0.22 -35.95 -7.90
N PRO A 56 1.43 -35.69 -7.38
CA PRO A 56 2.12 -36.65 -6.54
C PRO A 56 1.33 -36.92 -5.25
N ASN A 57 1.60 -38.06 -4.61
CA ASN A 57 0.97 -38.42 -3.33
C ASN A 57 1.34 -37.41 -2.23
N GLU A 58 0.58 -37.42 -1.13
CA GLU A 58 0.86 -36.60 0.04
C GLU A 58 2.31 -36.78 0.52
N GLY A 59 3.02 -35.67 0.70
CA GLY A 59 4.47 -35.69 0.94
C GLY A 59 5.16 -34.40 0.51
N SER A 60 6.47 -34.34 0.74
CA SER A 60 7.30 -33.19 0.38
C SER A 60 8.17 -33.50 -0.84
N TYR A 61 8.30 -32.51 -1.71
CA TYR A 61 8.96 -32.65 -3.01
C TYR A 61 9.87 -31.45 -3.28
N ARG A 62 10.84 -31.69 -4.16
CA ARG A 62 11.69 -30.65 -4.75
C ARG A 62 11.52 -30.65 -6.27
N VAL A 63 11.51 -29.47 -6.85
CA VAL A 63 11.63 -29.27 -8.30
C VAL A 63 12.91 -28.51 -8.57
N SER A 64 13.72 -29.03 -9.49
CA SER A 64 14.92 -28.36 -9.97
C SER A 64 14.80 -28.06 -11.46
N ALA A 65 15.00 -26.81 -11.83
CA ALA A 65 14.96 -26.32 -13.19
C ALA A 65 15.95 -25.16 -13.35
N ALA A 66 16.75 -25.19 -14.42
CA ALA A 66 17.89 -24.28 -14.60
C ALA A 66 18.79 -24.25 -13.35
N SER A 67 19.09 -23.07 -12.81
CA SER A 67 19.90 -22.85 -11.60
C SER A 67 19.08 -22.80 -10.30
N HIS A 68 17.79 -23.13 -10.35
CA HIS A 68 16.83 -22.89 -9.28
C HIS A 68 16.22 -24.21 -8.77
N THR A 69 16.12 -24.33 -7.44
CA THR A 69 15.45 -25.44 -6.78
C THR A 69 14.37 -24.91 -5.85
N PHE A 70 13.14 -25.40 -6.02
CA PHE A 70 11.96 -25.03 -5.25
C PHE A 70 11.45 -26.23 -4.46
N PHE A 71 10.94 -25.99 -3.26
CA PHE A 71 10.40 -27.02 -2.38
C PHE A 71 8.92 -26.79 -2.14
N PHE A 72 8.12 -27.86 -2.28
CA PHE A 72 6.69 -27.81 -2.03
C PHE A 72 6.21 -29.07 -1.30
N LYS A 73 5.11 -28.94 -0.56
CA LYS A 73 4.42 -30.03 0.11
C LYS A 73 3.04 -30.23 -0.53
N VAL A 74 2.66 -31.47 -0.76
CA VAL A 74 1.30 -31.84 -1.13
C VAL A 74 0.51 -32.04 0.16
N VAL A 75 -0.61 -31.34 0.31
CA VAL A 75 -1.54 -31.49 1.45
C VAL A 75 -2.94 -31.74 0.89
N GLY A 76 -3.47 -32.95 1.09
CA GLY A 76 -4.61 -33.42 0.32
C GLY A 76 -4.27 -33.45 -1.17
N SER A 77 -4.90 -32.56 -1.95
CA SER A 77 -4.62 -32.37 -3.37
C SER A 77 -3.91 -31.04 -3.69
N ASP A 78 -3.70 -30.17 -2.71
CA ASP A 78 -3.13 -28.84 -2.91
C ASP A 78 -1.60 -28.86 -2.85
N LEU A 79 -0.95 -28.03 -3.67
CA LEU A 79 0.51 -27.86 -3.69
C LEU A 79 0.89 -26.59 -2.92
N ILE A 80 1.75 -26.70 -1.92
CA ILE A 80 2.18 -25.58 -1.07
C ILE A 80 3.69 -25.40 -1.16
N PHE A 81 4.14 -24.36 -1.86
CA PHE A 81 5.57 -23.98 -1.95
C PHE A 81 6.03 -23.31 -0.65
N PHE A 82 7.13 -23.80 -0.07
CA PHE A 82 7.61 -23.38 1.24
C PHE A 82 9.10 -23.06 1.32
N GLY A 83 9.89 -23.40 0.31
CA GLY A 83 11.33 -23.09 0.31
C GLY A 83 11.94 -22.93 -1.08
N TYR A 84 13.07 -22.24 -1.14
CA TYR A 84 13.83 -21.96 -2.35
C TYR A 84 15.35 -22.04 -2.12
N ARG A 85 16.09 -22.53 -3.13
CA ARG A 85 17.55 -22.51 -3.19
C ARG A 85 18.03 -22.16 -4.59
N SER A 86 19.11 -21.38 -4.65
CA SER A 86 19.85 -21.05 -5.88
C SER A 86 21.20 -21.75 -5.87
N ALA A 87 21.64 -22.29 -7.02
CA ALA A 87 23.01 -22.77 -7.19
C ALA A 87 24.04 -21.62 -7.17
N GLU A 88 23.60 -20.39 -7.48
CA GLU A 88 24.44 -19.21 -7.49
C GLU A 88 24.27 -18.37 -6.20
N LYS A 89 25.40 -17.90 -5.65
CA LYS A 89 25.46 -17.12 -4.41
C LYS A 89 25.08 -15.64 -4.55
N ALA A 90 25.07 -15.08 -5.75
CA ALA A 90 24.84 -13.65 -5.96
C ALA A 90 23.33 -13.35 -6.07
N VAL A 91 22.76 -12.69 -5.05
CA VAL A 91 21.39 -12.16 -5.09
C VAL A 91 21.42 -10.78 -5.75
N ARG A 92 20.71 -10.63 -6.88
CA ARG A 92 20.53 -9.36 -7.59
C ARG A 92 19.10 -8.88 -7.34
N LEU A 93 18.92 -7.59 -7.05
CA LEU A 93 17.60 -6.99 -6.93
C LEU A 93 16.93 -7.04 -8.31
N ASN A 94 15.68 -7.49 -8.38
CA ASN A 94 14.94 -7.70 -9.63
C ASN A 94 15.70 -8.60 -10.61
N ASP A 95 16.09 -9.79 -10.16
CA ASP A 95 16.76 -10.81 -10.96
C ASP A 95 15.85 -11.31 -12.09
N ARG A 96 16.16 -10.89 -13.33
CA ARG A 96 15.39 -11.22 -14.54
C ARG A 96 15.79 -12.54 -15.19
N ARG A 97 16.66 -13.35 -14.59
CA ARG A 97 17.14 -14.60 -15.24
C ARG A 97 16.02 -15.59 -15.52
N ILE A 98 15.06 -15.74 -14.62
CA ILE A 98 13.88 -16.59 -14.85
C ILE A 98 13.08 -16.07 -16.05
N VAL A 99 12.82 -14.75 -16.11
CA VAL A 99 12.11 -14.11 -17.24
C VAL A 99 12.85 -14.34 -18.56
N LEU A 100 14.16 -14.11 -18.59
CA LEU A 100 14.99 -14.30 -19.77
C LEU A 100 15.04 -15.78 -20.19
N PHE A 101 15.13 -16.69 -19.21
CA PHE A 101 15.12 -18.13 -19.44
C PHE A 101 13.80 -18.57 -20.10
N MET A 102 12.65 -18.18 -19.54
CA MET A 102 11.34 -18.52 -20.12
C MET A 102 11.13 -17.92 -21.51
N ALA A 103 11.66 -16.71 -21.76
CA ALA A 103 11.58 -16.09 -23.08
C ALA A 103 12.40 -16.85 -24.14
N ALA A 104 13.56 -17.40 -23.75
CA ALA A 104 14.42 -18.17 -24.65
C ALA A 104 13.97 -19.64 -24.82
N HIS A 105 13.18 -20.17 -23.89
CA HIS A 105 12.78 -21.59 -23.85
C HIS A 105 11.26 -21.72 -23.78
N PRO A 106 10.55 -21.76 -24.92
CA PRO A 106 9.10 -21.98 -24.96
C PRO A 106 8.65 -23.29 -24.30
N GLU A 107 9.54 -24.28 -24.28
CA GLU A 107 9.42 -25.51 -23.50
C GLU A 107 10.74 -25.74 -22.75
N PHE A 108 10.66 -26.24 -21.51
CA PHE A 108 11.84 -26.54 -20.71
C PHE A 108 11.66 -27.79 -19.83
N GLU A 109 12.75 -28.53 -19.65
CA GLU A 109 12.79 -29.69 -18.77
C GLU A 109 13.03 -29.28 -17.30
N PHE A 110 12.43 -30.05 -16.39
CA PHE A 110 12.71 -29.97 -14.96
C PHE A 110 12.67 -31.36 -14.31
N THR A 111 13.33 -31.51 -13.16
CA THR A 111 13.30 -32.74 -12.37
C THR A 111 12.41 -32.57 -11.15
N LEU A 112 11.58 -33.58 -10.89
CA LEU A 112 10.75 -33.71 -9.68
C LEU A 112 11.29 -34.89 -8.85
N ALA A 113 11.55 -34.66 -7.58
CA ALA A 113 12.00 -35.70 -6.65
C ALA A 113 11.39 -35.51 -5.26
N GLU A 114 11.28 -36.59 -4.49
CA GLU A 114 10.92 -36.51 -3.08
C GLU A 114 11.97 -35.73 -2.28
N SER A 115 11.51 -35.04 -1.23
CA SER A 115 12.35 -34.24 -0.34
C SER A 115 12.01 -34.57 1.11
N GLN A 116 13.04 -34.62 1.95
CA GLN A 116 12.88 -34.75 3.40
C GLN A 116 12.60 -33.39 4.08
N LEU A 117 12.78 -32.28 3.36
CA LEU A 117 12.43 -30.95 3.88
C LEU A 117 10.91 -30.83 3.96
N SER A 118 10.41 -30.23 5.03
CA SER A 118 9.00 -29.92 5.22
C SER A 118 8.84 -28.47 5.66
N PRO A 119 7.67 -27.84 5.40
CA PRO A 119 7.36 -26.55 5.98
C PRO A 119 7.37 -26.65 7.51
N GLY A 120 7.74 -25.57 8.20
CA GLY A 120 7.58 -25.48 9.65
C GLY A 120 6.10 -25.57 10.04
N GLU A 121 5.79 -25.88 11.30
CA GLU A 121 4.40 -26.04 11.77
C GLU A 121 3.53 -24.80 11.50
N ASN A 122 4.16 -23.63 11.44
CA ASN A 122 3.50 -22.34 11.26
C ASN A 122 3.43 -21.86 9.79
N ASP A 123 4.26 -22.40 8.90
CA ASP A 123 4.38 -21.94 7.51
C ASP A 123 3.06 -22.07 6.72
N THR A 124 2.18 -23.00 7.10
CA THR A 124 0.91 -23.29 6.41
C THR A 124 -0.29 -22.50 6.94
N LYS A 125 -0.15 -21.73 8.03
CA LYS A 125 -1.25 -20.98 8.64
C LYS A 125 -1.66 -19.75 7.82
N LYS A 126 -0.75 -19.23 7.00
CA LYS A 126 -1.02 -18.15 6.04
C LYS A 126 -0.48 -18.53 4.68
N LEU A 127 -1.42 -18.73 3.76
CA LEU A 127 -1.14 -19.15 2.39
C LEU A 127 -1.47 -18.02 1.43
N TYR A 128 -0.65 -17.90 0.40
CA TYR A 128 -0.85 -17.01 -0.74
C TYR A 128 -1.11 -17.82 -1.98
N ARG A 129 -2.10 -17.44 -2.78
CA ARG A 129 -2.37 -18.08 -4.07
C ARG A 129 -1.20 -17.84 -5.01
N LEU A 130 -0.85 -18.84 -5.79
CA LEU A 130 0.05 -18.66 -6.93
C LEU A 130 -0.70 -17.89 -8.03
N SER A 131 -0.14 -16.79 -8.51
CA SER A 131 -0.75 -15.95 -9.54
C SER A 131 0.28 -15.62 -10.61
N GLU A 132 -0.07 -15.70 -11.90
CA GLU A 132 0.85 -15.30 -12.98
C GLU A 132 1.13 -13.78 -13.02
N ALA A 133 0.53 -13.01 -12.09
CA ALA A 133 0.86 -11.61 -11.84
C ALA A 133 2.14 -11.58 -11.02
N ALA A 134 3.26 -11.28 -11.68
CA ALA A 134 4.55 -11.12 -11.01
C ALA A 134 4.42 -10.14 -9.83
N ASP A 135 5.07 -10.50 -8.72
CA ASP A 135 5.24 -9.66 -7.52
C ASP A 135 3.97 -9.30 -6.73
N ILE A 136 2.83 -9.94 -7.03
CA ILE A 136 1.57 -9.72 -6.30
C ILE A 136 1.09 -11.00 -5.61
N ASN A 137 1.03 -10.92 -4.28
CA ASN A 137 0.66 -12.05 -3.43
C ASN A 137 -0.76 -11.88 -2.89
N TYR A 138 -1.69 -12.71 -3.37
CA TYR A 138 -3.08 -12.74 -2.92
C TYR A 138 -3.25 -13.73 -1.77
N PRO A 139 -3.51 -13.29 -0.53
CA PRO A 139 -3.71 -14.23 0.58
C PRO A 139 -4.98 -15.05 0.37
N LYS A 140 -4.97 -16.30 0.84
CA LYS A 140 -6.16 -17.14 0.91
C LYS A 140 -7.07 -16.62 2.02
N LEU A 141 -8.23 -16.06 1.64
CA LEU A 141 -9.26 -15.66 2.60
C LEU A 141 -9.81 -16.89 3.35
N ASN A 142 -9.99 -16.76 4.65
CA ASN A 142 -10.76 -17.72 5.44
C ASN A 142 -12.28 -17.54 5.23
N SER A 143 -13.09 -18.47 5.74
CA SER A 143 -14.55 -18.44 5.55
C SER A 143 -15.21 -17.17 6.12
N ALA A 144 -14.72 -16.64 7.24
CA ALA A 144 -15.24 -15.40 7.84
C ALA A 144 -14.92 -14.18 6.98
N GLN A 145 -13.69 -14.07 6.48
CA GLN A 145 -13.28 -13.03 5.53
C GLN A 145 -14.09 -13.09 4.23
N ARG A 146 -14.33 -14.29 3.71
CA ARG A 146 -15.14 -14.50 2.50
C ARG A 146 -16.58 -14.03 2.70
N ALA A 147 -17.21 -14.37 3.82
CA ALA A 147 -18.56 -13.89 4.16
C ALA A 147 -18.64 -12.36 4.27
N ILE A 148 -17.59 -11.70 4.77
CA ILE A 148 -17.50 -10.23 4.82
C ILE A 148 -17.45 -9.64 3.40
N VAL A 149 -16.61 -10.20 2.52
CA VAL A 149 -16.46 -9.75 1.12
C VAL A 149 -17.76 -9.94 0.34
N GLU A 150 -18.45 -11.06 0.54
CA GLU A 150 -19.65 -11.43 -0.20
C GLU A 150 -20.93 -10.71 0.28
N ALA A 151 -20.86 -9.90 1.34
CA ALA A 151 -22.01 -9.13 1.82
C ALA A 151 -22.43 -8.04 0.80
N GLU A 152 -23.64 -8.18 0.24
CA GLU A 152 -24.14 -7.32 -0.84
C GLU A 152 -25.21 -6.33 -0.41
N ASP A 153 -26.15 -6.74 0.43
CA ASP A 153 -27.41 -6.04 0.73
C ASP A 153 -27.24 -4.86 1.69
N ARG A 154 -26.03 -4.67 2.24
CA ARG A 154 -25.74 -3.70 3.29
C ARG A 154 -24.35 -3.10 3.20
N SER A 155 -24.19 -1.98 3.90
CA SER A 155 -22.91 -1.36 4.21
C SER A 155 -22.12 -2.24 5.20
N VAL A 156 -20.80 -2.28 5.06
CA VAL A 156 -19.92 -3.16 5.87
C VAL A 156 -18.79 -2.36 6.50
N ILE A 157 -18.62 -2.52 7.81
CA ILE A 157 -17.48 -2.00 8.56
C ILE A 157 -16.63 -3.20 8.96
N VAL A 158 -15.34 -3.17 8.63
CA VAL A 158 -14.39 -4.20 9.00
C VAL A 158 -13.34 -3.59 9.91
N GLN A 159 -13.26 -4.11 11.12
CA GLN A 159 -12.14 -3.81 11.99
C GLN A 159 -11.08 -4.89 11.86
N GLY A 160 -9.83 -4.51 11.68
CA GLY A 160 -8.73 -5.47 11.63
C GLY A 160 -7.48 -4.97 12.33
N VAL A 161 -6.88 -5.83 13.16
CA VAL A 161 -5.61 -5.52 13.83
C VAL A 161 -4.47 -5.30 12.82
N ALA A 162 -3.36 -4.73 13.28
CA ALA A 162 -2.12 -4.63 12.49
C ALA A 162 -1.77 -5.98 11.82
N GLY A 163 -1.44 -5.96 10.52
CA GLY A 163 -1.02 -7.17 9.81
C GLY A 163 -2.12 -8.20 9.50
N SER A 164 -3.40 -7.86 9.68
CA SER A 164 -4.54 -8.78 9.44
C SER A 164 -4.99 -8.94 7.98
N GLY A 165 -4.40 -8.21 7.03
CA GLY A 165 -4.73 -8.30 5.60
C GLY A 165 -5.85 -7.37 5.12
N LYS A 166 -6.10 -6.26 5.81
CA LYS A 166 -7.13 -5.24 5.49
C LYS A 166 -7.20 -4.84 4.00
N THR A 167 -6.08 -4.41 3.43
CA THR A 167 -6.01 -3.99 2.01
C THR A 167 -6.37 -5.12 1.04
N ASN A 168 -5.95 -6.36 1.33
CA ASN A 168 -6.30 -7.50 0.49
C ASN A 168 -7.82 -7.75 0.50
N LEU A 169 -8.47 -7.59 1.66
CA LEU A 169 -9.93 -7.65 1.76
C LEU A 169 -10.62 -6.58 0.90
N CYS A 170 -10.05 -5.38 0.81
CA CYS A 170 -10.57 -4.32 -0.07
C CYS A 170 -10.44 -4.70 -1.55
N ILE A 171 -9.31 -5.30 -1.95
CA ILE A 171 -9.09 -5.80 -3.31
C ILE A 171 -10.10 -6.90 -3.64
N ASP A 172 -10.27 -7.88 -2.75
CA ASP A 172 -11.24 -8.95 -2.92
C ASP A 172 -12.67 -8.41 -3.02
N LYS A 173 -13.00 -7.36 -2.26
CA LYS A 173 -14.30 -6.67 -2.39
C LYS A 173 -14.47 -6.00 -3.75
N ALA A 174 -13.43 -5.35 -4.26
CA ALA A 174 -13.45 -4.72 -5.57
C ALA A 174 -13.64 -5.77 -6.69
N LEU A 175 -12.88 -6.88 -6.63
CA LEU A 175 -13.03 -8.01 -7.56
C LEU A 175 -14.41 -8.66 -7.46
N PHE A 176 -14.97 -8.79 -6.26
CA PHE A 176 -16.33 -9.29 -6.06
C PHE A 176 -17.37 -8.40 -6.75
N THR A 177 -17.23 -7.06 -6.68
CA THR A 177 -18.15 -6.14 -7.38
C THR A 177 -18.07 -6.27 -8.90
N ALA A 178 -16.87 -6.55 -9.43
CA ALA A 178 -16.65 -6.83 -10.84
C ALA A 178 -17.28 -8.17 -11.25
N ALA A 179 -17.07 -9.22 -10.45
CA ALA A 179 -17.63 -10.55 -10.68
C ALA A 179 -19.17 -10.57 -10.63
N ARG A 180 -19.76 -9.76 -9.76
CA ARG A 180 -21.22 -9.55 -9.69
C ARG A 180 -21.75 -8.54 -10.72
N ASN A 181 -20.87 -7.90 -11.48
CA ASN A 181 -21.19 -6.91 -12.50
C ASN A 181 -22.17 -5.84 -12.00
N TYR A 182 -21.78 -5.13 -10.94
CA TYR A 182 -22.58 -4.04 -10.39
C TYR A 182 -22.95 -3.01 -11.48
N ARG A 183 -24.15 -2.44 -11.39
CA ARG A 183 -24.65 -1.52 -12.44
C ARG A 183 -23.83 -0.23 -12.48
N GLY A 184 -23.66 0.42 -11.34
CA GLY A 184 -22.82 1.63 -11.22
C GLY A 184 -21.34 1.29 -10.99
N LYS A 185 -20.53 2.33 -10.82
CA LYS A 185 -19.08 2.21 -10.57
C LYS A 185 -18.77 1.81 -9.13
N THR A 186 -17.56 1.30 -8.91
CA THR A 186 -16.93 1.08 -7.59
C THR A 186 -15.87 2.15 -7.38
N LEU A 187 -15.93 2.89 -6.27
CA LEU A 187 -14.85 3.78 -5.84
C LEU A 187 -13.96 3.01 -4.87
N TYR A 188 -12.65 2.96 -5.11
CA TYR A 188 -11.65 2.61 -4.10
C TYR A 188 -10.91 3.87 -3.67
N THR A 189 -10.81 4.10 -2.37
CA THR A 189 -10.14 5.25 -1.78
C THR A 189 -9.40 4.88 -0.50
N THR A 190 -8.43 5.71 -0.12
CA THR A 190 -7.63 5.58 1.09
C THR A 190 -7.07 6.97 1.47
N PHE A 191 -6.21 7.04 2.48
CA PHE A 191 -5.48 8.27 2.84
C PHE A 191 -4.15 8.41 2.08
N SER A 192 -3.54 7.30 1.63
CA SER A 192 -2.20 7.30 1.03
C SER A 192 -2.22 7.15 -0.50
N ARG A 193 -1.58 8.09 -1.19
CA ARG A 193 -1.35 8.02 -2.64
C ARG A 193 -0.61 6.75 -3.07
N GLY A 194 0.41 6.33 -2.32
CA GLY A 194 1.17 5.13 -2.66
C GLY A 194 0.38 3.85 -2.45
N LEU A 195 -0.42 3.77 -1.38
CA LEU A 195 -1.31 2.62 -1.16
C LEU A 195 -2.37 2.53 -2.26
N LEU A 196 -2.89 3.68 -2.70
CA LEU A 196 -3.82 3.75 -3.83
C LEU A 196 -3.20 3.22 -5.13
N ILE A 197 -1.97 3.63 -5.45
CA ILE A 197 -1.25 3.15 -6.64
C ILE A 197 -0.98 1.66 -6.53
N GLU A 198 -0.50 1.17 -5.38
CA GLU A 198 -0.23 -0.25 -5.15
C GLU A 198 -1.51 -1.10 -5.33
N THR A 199 -2.64 -0.66 -4.77
CA THR A 199 -3.92 -1.35 -4.95
C THR A 199 -4.38 -1.34 -6.40
N ASN A 200 -4.22 -0.22 -7.12
CA ASN A 200 -4.57 -0.14 -8.54
C ASN A 200 -3.69 -1.06 -9.39
N GLN A 201 -2.38 -1.12 -9.13
CA GLN A 201 -1.47 -2.07 -9.77
C GLN A 201 -1.90 -3.52 -9.52
N LYS A 202 -2.30 -3.85 -8.28
CA LYS A 202 -2.81 -5.19 -7.93
C LYS A 202 -4.09 -5.56 -8.67
N LEU A 203 -5.01 -4.62 -8.86
CA LEU A 203 -6.24 -4.83 -9.64
C LEU A 203 -5.93 -5.01 -11.13
N ASN A 204 -5.07 -4.17 -11.70
CA ASN A 204 -4.67 -4.27 -13.10
C ASN A 204 -3.92 -5.57 -13.40
N ALA A 205 -3.13 -6.08 -12.45
CA ALA A 205 -2.48 -7.37 -12.64
C ALA A 205 -3.47 -8.55 -12.68
N VAL A 206 -4.57 -8.50 -11.91
CA VAL A 206 -5.68 -9.47 -12.05
C VAL A 206 -6.29 -9.36 -13.44
N ARG A 207 -6.57 -8.15 -13.91
CA ARG A 207 -7.10 -7.90 -15.26
C ARG A 207 -6.16 -8.49 -16.32
N ASP A 208 -4.86 -8.21 -16.22
CA ASP A 208 -3.88 -8.67 -17.21
C ASP A 208 -3.75 -10.20 -17.22
N ASN A 209 -3.86 -10.86 -16.06
CA ASN A 209 -3.93 -12.31 -15.97
C ASN A 209 -5.18 -12.89 -16.63
N ILE A 210 -6.34 -12.24 -16.46
CA ILE A 210 -7.57 -12.62 -17.15
C ILE A 210 -7.40 -12.51 -18.67
N LEU A 211 -6.83 -11.40 -19.15
CA LEU A 211 -6.59 -11.18 -20.58
C LEU A 211 -5.59 -12.21 -21.16
N LYS A 212 -4.53 -12.55 -20.42
CA LYS A 212 -3.60 -13.64 -20.79
C LYS A 212 -4.31 -14.98 -20.91
N LEU A 213 -5.19 -15.32 -19.95
CA LEU A 213 -5.98 -16.55 -19.98
C LEU A 213 -6.92 -16.60 -21.19
N LEU A 214 -7.63 -15.50 -21.47
CA LEU A 214 -8.52 -15.39 -22.64
C LEU A 214 -7.75 -15.51 -23.96
N LYS A 215 -6.55 -14.91 -24.03
CA LYS A 215 -5.67 -15.03 -25.20
C LYS A 215 -5.21 -16.47 -25.40
N ALA A 216 -4.73 -17.14 -24.34
CA ALA A 216 -4.31 -18.53 -24.41
C ALA A 216 -5.47 -19.47 -24.80
N ASP A 217 -6.69 -19.21 -24.33
CA ASP A 217 -7.88 -19.96 -24.75
C ASP A 217 -8.17 -19.79 -26.25
N ALA A 218 -8.11 -18.57 -26.76
CA ALA A 218 -8.30 -18.28 -28.18
C ALA A 218 -7.23 -18.94 -29.08
N GLU A 219 -6.02 -19.10 -28.57
CA GLU A 219 -4.90 -19.78 -29.25
C GLU A 219 -4.93 -21.32 -29.08
N GLY A 220 -5.92 -21.87 -28.36
CA GLY A 220 -6.02 -23.32 -28.12
C GLY A 220 -5.01 -23.86 -27.09
N ASN A 221 -4.40 -22.98 -26.30
CA ASN A 221 -3.36 -23.30 -25.31
C ASN A 221 -3.93 -23.62 -23.91
N VAL A 222 -5.25 -23.53 -23.72
CA VAL A 222 -5.92 -23.87 -22.45
C VAL A 222 -6.32 -25.34 -22.42
N VAL A 223 -5.88 -26.05 -21.38
CA VAL A 223 -6.26 -27.44 -21.12
C VAL A 223 -7.14 -27.48 -19.89
N VAL A 224 -8.33 -28.07 -20.01
CA VAL A 224 -9.27 -28.24 -18.89
C VAL A 224 -9.21 -29.67 -18.34
N ARG A 225 -9.05 -29.81 -17.03
CA ARG A 225 -9.04 -31.08 -16.30
C ARG A 225 -9.91 -30.96 -15.05
N GLY A 226 -11.14 -31.45 -15.10
CA GLY A 226 -12.07 -31.34 -13.99
C GLY A 226 -13.50 -31.23 -14.47
N THR A 227 -14.43 -31.09 -13.53
CA THR A 227 -15.87 -30.91 -13.80
C THR A 227 -16.37 -29.54 -13.38
N ASP A 228 -15.75 -28.92 -12.36
CA ASP A 228 -16.11 -27.60 -11.82
C ASP A 228 -15.22 -26.50 -12.43
N ILE A 229 -15.61 -26.02 -13.61
CA ILE A 229 -14.89 -24.95 -14.32
C ILE A 229 -14.82 -23.66 -13.49
N ALA A 230 -15.86 -23.34 -12.72
CA ALA A 230 -15.90 -22.12 -11.90
C ALA A 230 -14.76 -22.13 -10.87
N ARG A 231 -14.61 -23.25 -10.18
CA ARG A 231 -13.54 -23.46 -9.20
C ARG A 231 -12.16 -23.49 -9.84
N ALA A 232 -12.02 -24.14 -10.99
CA ALA A 232 -10.76 -24.16 -11.73
C ALA A 232 -10.31 -22.75 -12.12
N LEU A 233 -11.25 -21.89 -12.53
CA LEU A 233 -10.98 -20.50 -12.84
C LEU A 233 -10.67 -19.67 -11.59
N GLU A 234 -11.35 -19.89 -10.46
CA GLU A 234 -11.01 -19.23 -9.20
C GLU A 234 -9.58 -19.56 -8.77
N TYR A 235 -9.18 -20.83 -8.88
CA TYR A 235 -7.81 -21.27 -8.55
C TYR A 235 -6.75 -20.65 -9.46
N LYS A 236 -7.03 -20.52 -10.76
CA LYS A 236 -6.06 -20.01 -11.73
C LYS A 236 -6.01 -18.48 -11.83
N SER A 237 -7.17 -17.83 -11.81
CA SER A 237 -7.30 -16.38 -11.99
C SER A 237 -7.36 -15.59 -10.68
N GLY A 238 -7.66 -16.27 -9.56
CA GLY A 238 -7.89 -15.62 -8.28
C GLY A 238 -9.26 -14.95 -8.14
N VAL A 239 -10.10 -14.95 -9.19
CA VAL A 239 -11.41 -14.32 -9.18
C VAL A 239 -12.51 -15.37 -9.02
N TYR A 240 -13.38 -15.15 -8.04
CA TYR A 240 -14.56 -15.99 -7.85
C TYR A 240 -15.60 -15.72 -8.95
N LEU A 241 -16.09 -16.80 -9.58
CA LEU A 241 -17.18 -16.76 -10.54
C LEU A 241 -18.40 -17.50 -9.98
N PRO A 242 -19.57 -16.86 -9.88
CA PRO A 242 -20.76 -17.50 -9.34
C PRO A 242 -21.39 -18.55 -10.27
N ASN A 243 -21.17 -18.48 -11.59
CA ASN A 243 -21.59 -19.47 -12.60
C ASN A 243 -20.49 -19.55 -13.67
N ALA A 244 -20.18 -20.73 -14.23
CA ALA A 244 -19.18 -20.91 -15.29
C ALA A 244 -19.74 -21.17 -16.71
N GLU A 245 -21.05 -21.22 -16.93
CA GLU A 245 -21.65 -21.53 -18.24
C GLU A 245 -21.16 -20.61 -19.38
N ASN A 246 -20.85 -19.35 -19.09
CA ASN A 246 -20.28 -18.40 -20.05
C ASN A 246 -19.08 -17.65 -19.46
N TRP A 247 -18.17 -18.41 -18.86
CA TRP A 247 -17.01 -17.86 -18.13
C TRP A 247 -16.15 -16.91 -18.97
N LYS A 248 -16.02 -17.13 -20.28
CA LYS A 248 -15.23 -16.27 -21.18
C LYS A 248 -15.80 -14.85 -21.24
N THR A 249 -17.11 -14.74 -21.42
CA THR A 249 -17.81 -13.45 -21.45
C THR A 249 -17.76 -12.79 -20.08
N GLN A 250 -17.94 -13.56 -19.00
CA GLN A 250 -17.85 -13.03 -17.64
C GLN A 250 -16.47 -12.51 -17.31
N LEU A 251 -15.40 -13.25 -17.65
CA LEU A 251 -14.02 -12.81 -17.47
C LEU A 251 -13.73 -11.53 -18.26
N LYS A 252 -14.21 -11.45 -19.51
CA LYS A 252 -14.09 -10.22 -20.31
C LYS A 252 -14.81 -9.04 -19.62
N ASN A 253 -16.01 -9.27 -19.10
CA ASN A 253 -16.74 -8.24 -18.36
C ASN A 253 -16.05 -7.84 -17.05
N ILE A 254 -15.41 -8.78 -16.36
CA ILE A 254 -14.62 -8.49 -15.15
C ILE A 254 -13.41 -7.62 -15.50
N ALA A 255 -12.67 -8.00 -16.55
CA ALA A 255 -11.52 -7.22 -17.02
C ALA A 255 -11.93 -5.79 -17.41
N ASP A 256 -13.02 -5.65 -18.17
CA ASP A 256 -13.60 -4.36 -18.53
C ASP A 256 -14.08 -3.56 -17.30
N TYR A 257 -14.72 -4.23 -16.33
CA TYR A 257 -15.16 -3.60 -15.10
C TYR A 257 -13.97 -3.05 -14.29
N ILE A 258 -12.89 -3.83 -14.16
CA ILE A 258 -11.68 -3.38 -13.48
C ILE A 258 -11.10 -2.13 -14.15
N GLU A 259 -11.04 -2.11 -15.48
CA GLU A 259 -10.46 -1.00 -16.24
C GLU A 259 -11.33 0.27 -16.23
N ASN A 260 -12.67 0.10 -16.35
CA ASN A 260 -13.58 1.19 -16.68
C ASN A 260 -14.59 1.55 -15.58
N LYS A 261 -14.84 0.66 -14.62
CA LYS A 261 -15.81 0.85 -13.54
C LYS A 261 -15.22 0.87 -12.14
N ILE A 262 -13.94 0.54 -11.96
CA ILE A 262 -13.24 0.76 -10.69
C ILE A 262 -12.44 2.06 -10.80
N ASP A 263 -12.87 3.06 -10.05
CA ASP A 263 -12.13 4.31 -9.89
C ASP A 263 -11.28 4.21 -8.61
N CYS A 264 -9.95 4.28 -8.73
CA CYS A 264 -9.04 4.40 -7.58
C CYS A 264 -8.67 5.89 -7.42
N LEU A 265 -9.32 6.61 -6.51
CA LEU A 265 -9.19 8.06 -6.38
C LEU A 265 -9.14 8.53 -4.92
N LEU A 266 -8.29 9.52 -4.65
CA LEU A 266 -8.32 10.31 -3.41
C LEU A 266 -9.36 11.44 -3.52
N PRO A 267 -9.78 12.06 -2.40
CA PRO A 267 -10.65 13.25 -2.42
C PRO A 267 -10.14 14.36 -3.34
N GLU A 268 -8.84 14.61 -3.34
CA GLU A 268 -8.19 15.61 -4.19
C GLU A 268 -8.27 15.30 -5.70
N ASP A 269 -8.37 14.02 -6.09
CA ASP A 269 -8.55 13.67 -7.50
C ASP A 269 -9.98 13.93 -7.96
N LEU A 270 -10.96 13.64 -7.09
CA LEU A 270 -12.36 14.00 -7.32
C LEU A 270 -12.52 15.52 -7.44
N TYR A 271 -11.81 16.27 -6.59
CA TYR A 271 -11.73 17.72 -6.67
C TYR A 271 -11.18 18.19 -7.99
N ARG A 272 -10.01 17.67 -8.40
CA ARG A 272 -9.35 18.04 -9.65
C ARG A 272 -10.24 17.84 -10.85
N ARG A 273 -10.95 16.70 -10.92
CA ARG A 273 -11.89 16.39 -12.01
C ARG A 273 -13.03 17.41 -12.12
N GLN A 274 -13.47 17.98 -11.00
CA GLN A 274 -14.62 18.89 -10.95
C GLN A 274 -14.22 20.37 -11.04
N PHE A 275 -13.08 20.76 -10.48
CA PHE A 275 -12.71 22.15 -10.25
C PHE A 275 -11.31 22.53 -10.79
N GLY A 276 -10.55 21.58 -11.32
CA GLY A 276 -9.17 21.78 -11.76
C GLY A 276 -8.15 21.66 -10.63
N ASP A 277 -6.88 21.88 -10.97
CA ASP A 277 -5.77 21.70 -10.04
C ASP A 277 -5.78 22.66 -8.86
N VAL A 278 -5.40 22.13 -7.70
CA VAL A 278 -5.23 22.89 -6.47
C VAL A 278 -4.08 22.29 -5.66
N GLU A 279 -3.36 23.15 -4.96
CA GLU A 279 -2.38 22.69 -3.98
C GLU A 279 -3.06 22.22 -2.70
N VAL A 280 -2.67 21.05 -2.21
CA VAL A 280 -3.25 20.43 -1.01
C VAL A 280 -2.31 20.61 0.19
N ALA A 281 -2.75 21.37 1.18
CA ALA A 281 -2.08 21.56 2.45
C ALA A 281 -2.27 20.33 3.34
N ASN A 282 -1.15 19.78 3.82
CA ASN A 282 -1.08 18.67 4.76
C ASN A 282 -0.31 19.08 6.03
N GLU A 283 0.01 18.10 6.89
CA GLU A 283 0.79 18.34 8.12
C GLU A 283 2.14 19.01 7.84
N ASP A 284 2.85 18.58 6.79
CA ASP A 284 4.11 19.20 6.37
C ASP A 284 3.92 20.68 6.00
N TYR A 285 2.84 21.01 5.27
CA TYR A 285 2.54 22.40 4.92
C TYR A 285 2.30 23.25 6.19
N PHE A 286 1.54 22.71 7.15
CA PHE A 286 1.31 23.41 8.42
C PHE A 286 2.63 23.67 9.17
N ILE A 287 3.47 22.65 9.32
CA ILE A 287 4.69 22.71 10.15
C ILE A 287 5.82 23.48 9.45
N LYS A 288 6.03 23.25 8.14
CA LYS A 288 7.19 23.78 7.40
C LYS A 288 6.90 25.08 6.66
N VAL A 289 5.63 25.39 6.36
CA VAL A 289 5.25 26.60 5.60
C VAL A 289 4.48 27.59 6.47
N PHE A 290 3.36 27.17 7.06
CA PHE A 290 2.53 28.07 7.86
C PHE A 290 3.21 28.50 9.16
N MET A 291 3.70 27.55 9.97
CA MET A 291 4.28 27.87 11.29
C MET A 291 5.46 28.86 11.25
N PRO A 292 6.38 28.80 10.27
CA PRO A 292 7.43 29.83 10.13
C PRO A 292 6.92 31.20 9.68
N ASP A 293 5.76 31.26 9.01
CA ASP A 293 5.20 32.47 8.38
C ASP A 293 3.88 32.96 9.04
N CYS A 294 3.54 32.44 10.23
CA CYS A 294 2.23 32.68 10.85
C CYS A 294 2.09 34.04 11.57
N GLY A 295 3.03 34.97 11.36
CA GLY A 295 2.96 36.37 11.80
C GLY A 295 2.35 36.61 13.18
N LYS A 296 1.06 37.01 13.20
CA LYS A 296 0.31 37.41 14.41
C LYS A 296 0.13 36.30 15.45
N VAL A 297 0.14 35.03 15.05
CA VAL A 297 -0.08 33.90 15.97
C VAL A 297 1.21 33.19 16.39
N GLN A 298 2.39 33.65 15.95
CA GLN A 298 3.68 33.06 16.32
C GLN A 298 3.86 32.94 17.85
N GLY A 299 3.43 33.96 18.59
CA GLY A 299 3.50 33.99 20.05
C GLY A 299 2.60 32.96 20.74
N LEU A 300 1.55 32.48 20.08
CA LEU A 300 0.64 31.48 20.62
C LEU A 300 1.25 30.08 20.61
N PHE A 301 2.10 29.75 19.63
CA PHE A 301 2.83 28.47 19.63
C PHE A 301 3.72 28.29 20.85
N LYS A 302 4.27 29.37 21.41
CA LYS A 302 5.03 29.32 22.67
C LYS A 302 4.17 28.86 23.85
N ARG A 303 2.86 29.15 23.84
CA ARG A 303 1.90 28.70 24.86
C ARG A 303 1.53 27.23 24.70
N LEU A 304 1.81 26.64 23.54
CA LEU A 304 1.51 25.27 23.16
C LEU A 304 2.76 24.37 23.19
N SER A 305 3.85 24.82 23.79
CA SER A 305 5.14 24.11 23.79
C SER A 305 5.05 22.69 24.38
N ALA A 306 4.03 22.41 25.20
CA ALA A 306 3.78 21.11 25.81
C ALA A 306 2.93 20.14 24.95
N LEU A 307 2.41 20.56 23.79
CA LEU A 307 1.57 19.72 22.92
C LEU A 307 2.33 19.18 21.69
N GLY A 308 3.35 19.91 21.21
CA GLY A 308 3.99 19.62 19.92
C GLY A 308 3.17 20.16 18.74
N ALA A 309 3.84 20.48 17.64
CA ALA A 309 3.22 21.10 16.47
C ALA A 309 2.21 20.16 15.78
N GLU A 310 2.55 18.88 15.75
CA GLU A 310 1.80 17.78 15.16
C GLU A 310 0.44 17.62 15.84
N VAL A 311 0.39 17.74 17.18
CA VAL A 311 -0.86 17.66 17.95
C VAL A 311 -1.73 18.88 17.71
N VAL A 312 -1.12 20.06 17.61
CA VAL A 312 -1.85 21.30 17.27
C VAL A 312 -2.48 21.18 15.89
N TYR A 313 -1.71 20.75 14.88
CA TYR A 313 -2.26 20.48 13.56
C TYR A 313 -3.40 19.47 13.61
N LYS A 314 -3.22 18.37 14.36
CA LYS A 314 -4.23 17.31 14.49
C LYS A 314 -5.54 17.85 15.05
N GLU A 315 -5.49 18.62 16.11
CA GLU A 315 -6.67 19.23 16.72
C GLU A 315 -7.35 20.24 15.76
N ILE A 316 -6.58 21.02 15.00
CA ILE A 316 -7.13 21.96 14.01
C ILE A 316 -7.79 21.21 12.84
N TYR A 317 -7.03 20.37 12.13
CA TYR A 317 -7.50 19.69 10.93
C TYR A 317 -8.60 18.67 11.26
N GLY A 318 -8.43 17.87 12.31
CA GLY A 318 -9.35 16.79 12.63
C GLY A 318 -10.58 17.22 13.40
N TYR A 319 -10.40 17.97 14.49
CA TYR A 319 -11.51 18.31 15.38
C TYR A 319 -12.26 19.55 14.89
N LEU A 320 -11.55 20.67 14.67
CA LEU A 320 -12.18 21.93 14.28
C LEU A 320 -12.64 21.91 12.82
N PHE A 321 -11.76 21.48 11.91
CA PHE A 321 -12.05 21.49 10.47
C PHE A 321 -12.75 20.22 10.01
N GLY A 322 -12.39 19.05 10.54
CA GLY A 322 -12.85 17.75 10.04
C GLY A 322 -14.25 17.31 10.47
N ARG A 323 -14.85 17.95 11.49
CA ARG A 323 -16.18 17.57 12.03
C ARG A 323 -17.31 17.82 11.03
N ALA A 324 -18.26 16.90 10.96
CA ALA A 324 -19.47 17.03 10.15
C ALA A 324 -20.49 18.02 10.75
N ARG A 325 -20.41 18.25 12.06
CA ARG A 325 -21.25 19.20 12.80
C ARG A 325 -20.82 20.65 12.50
N PRO A 326 -21.70 21.65 12.72
CA PRO A 326 -21.33 23.06 12.61
C PRO A 326 -20.06 23.40 13.38
N TYR A 327 -19.28 24.32 12.83
CA TYR A 327 -18.05 24.81 13.44
C TYR A 327 -18.36 25.42 14.82
N PRO A 328 -17.70 24.97 15.91
CA PRO A 328 -18.05 25.41 17.25
C PRO A 328 -17.63 26.87 17.47
N THR A 329 -18.37 27.58 18.32
CA THR A 329 -17.88 28.83 18.91
C THR A 329 -16.67 28.56 19.81
N GLU A 330 -15.85 29.58 20.08
CA GLU A 330 -14.67 29.45 20.97
C GLU A 330 -15.07 28.89 22.35
N SER A 331 -16.17 29.39 22.93
CA SER A 331 -16.66 28.91 24.22
C SER A 331 -17.12 27.45 24.18
N GLN A 332 -17.77 27.01 23.10
CA GLN A 332 -18.18 25.61 22.94
C GLN A 332 -16.96 24.71 22.80
N TYR A 333 -15.98 25.12 22.00
CA TYR A 333 -14.73 24.39 21.83
C TYR A 333 -13.98 24.22 23.16
N ILE A 334 -13.82 25.30 23.93
CA ILE A 334 -13.18 25.24 25.25
C ILE A 334 -13.91 24.28 26.19
N ASP A 335 -15.24 24.29 26.20
CA ASP A 335 -16.05 23.41 27.04
C ASP A 335 -15.90 21.94 26.62
N GLU A 336 -16.05 21.65 25.32
CA GLU A 336 -15.89 20.31 24.73
C GLU A 336 -14.48 19.72 24.96
N ARG A 337 -13.45 20.57 25.15
CA ARG A 337 -12.05 20.15 25.31
C ARG A 337 -11.49 20.29 26.72
N ARG A 338 -12.29 20.70 27.70
CA ARG A 338 -11.84 20.96 29.09
C ARG A 338 -11.17 19.75 29.76
N GLY A 339 -11.49 18.52 29.35
CA GLY A 339 -10.84 17.29 29.84
C GLY A 339 -9.47 16.98 29.22
N SER A 340 -9.21 17.46 28.00
CA SER A 340 -8.00 17.15 27.23
C SER A 340 -7.00 18.31 27.18
N LEU A 341 -7.48 19.55 27.23
CA LEU A 341 -6.70 20.77 27.10
C LEU A 341 -6.94 21.68 28.30
N THR A 342 -6.00 22.58 28.58
CA THR A 342 -6.26 23.75 29.43
C THR A 342 -7.02 24.79 28.63
N THR A 343 -7.73 25.70 29.31
CA THR A 343 -8.42 26.83 28.66
C THR A 343 -7.46 27.65 27.77
N ALA A 344 -6.25 27.93 28.26
CA ALA A 344 -5.25 28.68 27.51
C ALA A 344 -4.74 27.94 26.27
N GLU A 345 -4.56 26.60 26.35
CA GLU A 345 -4.23 25.77 25.18
C GLU A 345 -5.36 25.81 24.15
N ALA A 346 -6.62 25.62 24.58
CA ALA A 346 -7.78 25.63 23.69
C ALA A 346 -7.99 26.99 23.00
N GLU A 347 -7.91 28.11 23.74
CA GLU A 347 -7.99 29.47 23.16
C GLU A 347 -6.91 29.71 22.11
N ALA A 348 -5.67 29.30 22.40
CA ALA A 348 -4.56 29.45 21.47
C ALA A 348 -4.77 28.63 20.19
N ILE A 349 -5.20 27.37 20.30
CA ILE A 349 -5.49 26.50 19.14
C ILE A 349 -6.63 27.10 18.30
N TYR A 350 -7.71 27.57 18.92
CA TYR A 350 -8.85 28.15 18.21
C TYR A 350 -8.45 29.37 17.37
N ARG A 351 -7.60 30.24 17.92
CA ARG A 351 -7.06 31.42 17.21
C ARG A 351 -6.10 31.04 16.09
N ILE A 352 -5.24 30.05 16.31
CA ILE A 352 -4.34 29.52 15.28
C ILE A 352 -5.16 28.90 14.13
N ALA A 353 -6.23 28.16 14.42
CA ALA A 353 -7.13 27.61 13.41
C ALA A 353 -7.73 28.70 12.52
N ALA A 354 -8.23 29.79 13.11
CA ALA A 354 -8.79 30.91 12.35
C ALA A 354 -7.74 31.54 11.42
N GLU A 355 -6.53 31.79 11.93
CA GLU A 355 -5.44 32.35 11.13
C GLU A 355 -4.98 31.38 10.03
N TYR A 356 -4.87 30.09 10.33
CA TYR A 356 -4.48 29.07 9.36
C TYR A 356 -5.48 28.96 8.20
N ARG A 357 -6.79 29.01 8.49
CA ARG A 357 -7.83 29.05 7.45
C ARG A 357 -7.70 30.27 6.54
N ASN A 358 -7.45 31.44 7.12
CA ASN A 358 -7.22 32.67 6.35
C ASN A 358 -5.93 32.59 5.51
N TYR A 359 -4.87 32.00 6.07
CA TYR A 359 -3.61 31.78 5.38
C TYR A 359 -3.78 30.88 4.16
N MET A 360 -4.49 29.75 4.30
CA MET A 360 -4.81 28.87 3.17
C MET A 360 -5.58 29.59 2.08
N LEU A 361 -6.63 30.34 2.45
CA LEU A 361 -7.44 31.12 1.51
C LEU A 361 -6.61 32.15 0.74
N LYS A 362 -5.76 32.91 1.44
CA LYS A 362 -4.90 33.95 0.83
C LYS A 362 -3.89 33.36 -0.16
N ASN A 363 -3.38 32.17 0.11
CA ASN A 363 -2.37 31.51 -0.73
C ASN A 363 -2.97 30.59 -1.80
N GLY A 364 -4.31 30.47 -1.89
CA GLY A 364 -4.96 29.60 -2.88
C GLY A 364 -4.76 28.11 -2.64
N VAL A 365 -4.42 27.72 -1.41
CA VAL A 365 -4.19 26.34 -1.00
C VAL A 365 -5.44 25.82 -0.26
N VAL A 366 -5.75 24.54 -0.37
CA VAL A 366 -6.88 23.91 0.34
C VAL A 366 -6.41 22.68 1.10
N ASP A 367 -7.13 22.27 2.13
CA ASP A 367 -6.95 20.94 2.73
C ASP A 367 -8.07 19.98 2.30
N ASN A 368 -7.95 18.71 2.67
CA ASN A 368 -8.95 17.69 2.33
C ASN A 368 -10.31 17.94 2.97
N THR A 369 -10.40 18.70 4.07
CA THR A 369 -11.69 19.05 4.69
C THR A 369 -12.45 20.05 3.83
N VAL A 370 -11.77 21.05 3.28
CA VAL A 370 -12.33 22.03 2.34
C VAL A 370 -12.70 21.37 1.02
N ILE A 371 -11.86 20.43 0.55
CA ILE A 371 -12.17 19.61 -0.62
C ILE A 371 -13.47 18.84 -0.40
N ALA A 372 -13.61 18.14 0.73
CA ALA A 372 -14.80 17.37 1.06
C ALA A 372 -16.07 18.24 1.16
N GLU A 373 -15.98 19.44 1.73
CA GLU A 373 -17.10 20.39 1.77
C GLU A 373 -17.56 20.81 0.37
N LYS A 374 -16.63 21.23 -0.48
CA LYS A 374 -16.94 21.69 -1.84
C LYS A 374 -17.53 20.58 -2.71
N LEU A 375 -17.00 19.36 -2.60
CA LEU A 375 -17.49 18.21 -3.35
C LEU A 375 -18.88 17.78 -2.88
N ASN A 376 -19.15 17.78 -1.57
CA ASN A 376 -20.47 17.46 -1.01
C ASN A 376 -21.60 18.33 -1.57
N GLY A 377 -21.33 19.59 -1.89
CA GLY A 377 -22.32 20.51 -2.47
C GLY A 377 -22.56 20.34 -3.97
N THR A 378 -21.72 19.55 -4.68
CA THR A 378 -21.60 19.66 -6.15
C THR A 378 -21.63 18.31 -6.87
N VAL A 379 -20.98 17.28 -6.33
CA VAL A 379 -20.80 15.99 -7.02
C VAL A 379 -22.09 15.19 -6.99
N ARG A 380 -22.50 14.69 -8.17
CA ARG A 380 -23.64 13.78 -8.35
C ARG A 380 -23.23 12.39 -8.82
N GLU A 381 -21.93 12.08 -8.83
CA GLU A 381 -21.46 10.73 -9.13
C GLU A 381 -22.08 9.75 -8.15
N ASN A 382 -22.77 8.74 -8.68
CA ASN A 382 -23.43 7.72 -7.88
C ASN A 382 -22.67 6.41 -8.01
N TYR A 383 -21.70 6.20 -7.12
CA TYR A 383 -21.01 4.93 -6.96
C TYR A 383 -21.98 3.89 -6.36
N SER A 384 -21.96 2.66 -6.89
CA SER A 384 -22.70 1.56 -6.27
C SER A 384 -22.12 1.21 -4.90
N ILE A 385 -20.81 1.37 -4.76
CA ILE A 385 -20.11 1.18 -3.50
C ILE A 385 -18.84 2.02 -3.43
N ALA A 386 -18.54 2.59 -2.26
CA ALA A 386 -17.23 3.11 -1.91
C ALA A 386 -16.51 2.11 -1.00
N ILE A 387 -15.35 1.63 -1.44
CA ILE A 387 -14.42 0.80 -0.68
C ILE A 387 -13.36 1.73 -0.10
N ILE A 388 -13.31 1.82 1.22
CA ILE A 388 -12.50 2.79 1.96
C ILE A 388 -11.48 2.03 2.81
N ASP A 389 -10.21 2.10 2.43
CA ASP A 389 -9.09 1.51 3.17
C ASP A 389 -8.47 2.53 4.14
N GLU A 390 -8.01 2.07 5.30
CA GLU A 390 -7.55 2.90 6.41
C GLU A 390 -8.57 3.98 6.83
N VAL A 391 -9.84 3.60 6.98
CA VAL A 391 -10.96 4.52 7.26
C VAL A 391 -10.73 5.38 8.51
N GLN A 392 -9.93 4.90 9.47
CA GLN A 392 -9.60 5.64 10.68
C GLN A 392 -8.79 6.91 10.42
N ASP A 393 -8.18 7.07 9.24
CA ASP A 393 -7.39 8.25 8.90
C ASP A 393 -8.23 9.37 8.23
N LEU A 394 -9.53 9.15 8.02
CA LEU A 394 -10.46 10.08 7.37
C LEU A 394 -11.31 10.85 8.38
N THR A 395 -11.50 12.15 8.12
CA THR A 395 -12.36 13.04 8.92
C THR A 395 -13.85 12.75 8.69
N GLU A 396 -14.71 13.22 9.61
CA GLU A 396 -16.17 13.08 9.46
C GLU A 396 -16.70 13.69 8.15
N LYS A 397 -16.14 14.83 7.71
CA LYS A 397 -16.48 15.46 6.43
C LYS A 397 -16.14 14.61 5.21
N GLU A 398 -14.97 13.97 5.22
CA GLU A 398 -14.56 13.04 4.15
C GLU A 398 -15.47 11.80 4.13
N LEU A 399 -15.82 11.26 5.30
CA LEU A 399 -16.77 10.15 5.38
C LEU A 399 -18.16 10.53 4.85
N ASN A 400 -18.65 11.73 5.19
CA ASN A 400 -19.89 12.27 4.65
C ASN A 400 -19.84 12.40 3.12
N LEU A 401 -18.72 12.88 2.56
CA LEU A 401 -18.52 12.91 1.11
C LEU A 401 -18.72 11.52 0.51
N PHE A 402 -17.99 10.52 1.01
CA PHE A 402 -18.09 9.17 0.48
C PHE A 402 -19.49 8.58 0.65
N LYS A 403 -20.20 8.92 1.74
CA LYS A 403 -21.59 8.49 1.94
C LYS A 403 -22.55 9.13 0.94
N ASN A 404 -22.33 10.39 0.56
CA ASN A 404 -23.21 11.11 -0.36
C ASN A 404 -23.02 10.70 -1.81
N ILE A 405 -21.79 10.36 -2.21
CA ILE A 405 -21.48 9.94 -3.59
C ILE A 405 -21.60 8.42 -3.80
N SER A 406 -21.98 7.65 -2.77
CA SER A 406 -22.10 6.20 -2.88
C SER A 406 -23.36 5.63 -2.23
N LEU A 407 -23.94 4.60 -2.86
CA LEU A 407 -25.10 3.90 -2.32
C LEU A 407 -24.73 3.10 -1.04
N LYS A 408 -23.56 2.46 -1.06
CA LYS A 408 -23.06 1.58 0.00
C LYS A 408 -21.60 1.91 0.33
N ILE A 409 -21.20 1.64 1.56
CA ILE A 409 -19.81 1.78 2.00
C ILE A 409 -19.29 0.41 2.45
N PHE A 410 -18.07 0.08 2.06
CA PHE A 410 -17.25 -0.99 2.62
C PHE A 410 -16.00 -0.35 3.21
N ALA A 411 -15.96 -0.19 4.53
CA ALA A 411 -14.90 0.53 5.21
C ALA A 411 -14.05 -0.42 6.05
N VAL A 412 -12.72 -0.33 5.93
CA VAL A 412 -11.77 -1.17 6.65
C VAL A 412 -10.80 -0.30 7.44
N GLY A 413 -10.53 -0.66 8.70
CA GLY A 413 -9.61 0.12 9.53
C GLY A 413 -9.18 -0.51 10.85
N ASP A 414 -8.32 0.20 11.57
CA ASP A 414 -7.79 -0.17 12.89
C ASP A 414 -7.77 1.03 13.87
N ALA A 415 -8.59 0.95 14.92
CA ALA A 415 -8.70 2.00 15.94
C ALA A 415 -7.36 2.31 16.64
N LEU A 416 -6.52 1.29 16.87
CA LEU A 416 -5.25 1.46 17.59
C LEU A 416 -4.15 2.06 16.70
N GLN A 417 -4.36 2.09 15.38
CA GLN A 417 -3.46 2.74 14.41
C GLN A 417 -3.91 4.17 14.04
N MET A 418 -4.89 4.72 14.75
CA MET A 418 -5.35 6.09 14.58
C MET A 418 -4.35 7.06 15.20
N ILE A 419 -3.33 7.44 14.42
CA ILE A 419 -2.36 8.50 14.74
C ILE A 419 -2.47 9.72 13.81
N ASN A 420 -3.32 9.62 12.77
CA ASN A 420 -3.59 10.69 11.82
C ASN A 420 -4.78 11.56 12.30
N PRO A 421 -4.87 12.82 11.82
CA PRO A 421 -5.70 13.88 12.39
C PRO A 421 -7.20 13.73 12.05
N SER A 422 -7.85 12.62 12.33
CA SER A 422 -9.26 12.42 11.91
C SER A 422 -10.28 12.57 13.03
N TYR A 423 -9.87 12.40 14.30
CA TYR A 423 -10.79 12.20 15.44
C TYR A 423 -11.88 11.18 15.11
N PHE A 424 -11.52 10.17 14.32
CA PHE A 424 -12.43 9.19 13.77
C PHE A 424 -13.14 8.41 14.88
N SER A 425 -14.44 8.18 14.68
CA SER A 425 -15.26 7.35 15.55
C SER A 425 -15.98 6.28 14.74
N PHE A 426 -15.73 5.01 15.05
CA PHE A 426 -16.48 3.90 14.47
C PHE A 426 -17.98 3.98 14.79
N SER A 427 -18.36 4.59 15.92
CA SER A 427 -19.76 4.84 16.26
C SER A 427 -20.40 5.84 15.30
N TYR A 428 -19.67 6.91 14.94
CA TYR A 428 -20.10 7.86 13.91
C TYR A 428 -20.22 7.18 12.56
N LEU A 429 -19.21 6.42 12.13
CA LEU A 429 -19.25 5.67 10.86
C LEU A 429 -20.43 4.70 10.79
N LYS A 430 -20.71 3.96 11.88
CA LYS A 430 -21.86 3.06 11.97
C LYS A 430 -23.18 3.82 11.84
N THR A 431 -23.28 4.99 12.47
CA THR A 431 -24.46 5.86 12.38
C THR A 431 -24.65 6.35 10.94
N LEU A 432 -23.57 6.82 10.30
CA LEU A 432 -23.55 7.27 8.92
C LEU A 432 -23.98 6.17 7.92
N MET A 433 -23.68 4.91 8.24
CA MET A 433 -24.02 3.74 7.43
C MET A 433 -25.43 3.18 7.68
N GLY A 434 -26.26 3.85 8.49
CA GLY A 434 -27.65 3.42 8.77
C GLY A 434 -27.80 2.60 10.05
N GLY A 435 -26.84 2.67 10.98
CA GLY A 435 -26.96 2.12 12.32
C GLY A 435 -26.94 0.58 12.37
N GLY A 436 -28.04 -0.03 12.83
CA GLY A 436 -28.15 -1.48 13.03
C GLY A 436 -28.11 -2.31 11.74
N ASN A 437 -28.28 -1.68 10.57
CA ASN A 437 -28.33 -2.35 9.28
C ASN A 437 -26.94 -2.66 8.69
N SER A 438 -25.86 -2.11 9.25
CA SER A 438 -24.50 -2.38 8.77
C SER A 438 -23.94 -3.69 9.33
N LEU A 439 -23.22 -4.47 8.52
CA LEU A 439 -22.43 -5.59 9.00
C LEU A 439 -21.16 -5.08 9.68
N VAL A 440 -20.79 -5.66 10.83
CA VAL A 440 -19.49 -5.43 11.47
C VAL A 440 -18.68 -6.73 11.39
N GLY A 441 -17.58 -6.70 10.65
CA GLY A 441 -16.62 -7.79 10.53
C GLY A 441 -15.38 -7.54 11.40
N GLU A 442 -14.78 -8.60 11.91
CA GLU A 442 -13.59 -8.53 12.77
C GLU A 442 -12.46 -9.41 12.24
N LEU A 443 -11.27 -8.84 12.04
CA LEU A 443 -10.05 -9.56 11.67
C LEU A 443 -9.09 -9.56 12.87
N LYS A 444 -9.10 -10.65 13.63
CA LYS A 444 -8.35 -10.78 14.90
C LYS A 444 -6.94 -11.31 14.75
N HIS A 445 -6.61 -11.93 13.62
CA HIS A 445 -5.32 -12.59 13.45
C HIS A 445 -4.25 -11.63 12.92
N ASN A 446 -3.14 -11.47 13.66
CA ASN A 446 -1.94 -10.78 13.20
C ASN A 446 -1.00 -11.81 12.55
N TYR A 447 -0.64 -11.57 11.29
CA TYR A 447 0.20 -12.47 10.50
C TYR A 447 1.54 -11.87 10.08
N ARG A 448 1.99 -10.81 10.76
CA ARG A 448 3.11 -9.96 10.32
C ARG A 448 4.23 -9.90 11.34
N SER A 449 3.91 -9.91 12.62
CA SER A 449 4.86 -9.78 13.72
C SER A 449 5.22 -11.15 14.31
N THR A 450 6.42 -11.30 14.86
CA THR A 450 6.78 -12.48 15.65
C THR A 450 5.92 -12.58 16.92
N GLN A 451 5.86 -13.79 17.50
CA GLN A 451 5.02 -14.07 18.66
C GLN A 451 5.21 -13.06 19.79
N LYS A 452 6.46 -12.78 20.20
CA LYS A 452 6.72 -11.87 21.33
C LYS A 452 6.23 -10.45 21.04
N ILE A 453 6.42 -9.93 19.83
CA ILE A 453 5.91 -8.59 19.47
C ILE A 453 4.38 -8.59 19.48
N ALA A 454 3.76 -9.67 19.02
CA ALA A 454 2.31 -9.76 19.02
C ALA A 454 1.72 -9.88 20.45
N GLU A 455 2.38 -10.59 21.38
CA GLU A 455 2.04 -10.59 22.82
C GLU A 455 2.10 -9.18 23.42
N LEU A 456 3.17 -8.42 23.13
CA LEU A 456 3.29 -7.01 23.58
C LEU A 456 2.10 -6.17 23.08
N THR A 457 1.68 -6.36 21.83
CA THR A 457 0.54 -5.61 21.27
C THR A 457 -0.79 -6.00 21.92
N GLU A 458 -0.93 -7.25 22.37
CA GLU A 458 -2.12 -7.70 23.10
C GLU A 458 -2.16 -7.08 24.51
N GLU A 459 -1.05 -7.13 25.25
CA GLU A 459 -0.93 -6.50 26.57
C GLU A 459 -1.17 -4.97 26.51
N LEU A 460 -0.68 -4.30 25.47
CA LEU A 460 -1.01 -2.89 25.22
C LEU A 460 -2.49 -2.67 24.93
N GLY A 461 -3.12 -3.56 24.17
CA GLY A 461 -4.57 -3.53 23.95
C GLY A 461 -5.35 -3.60 25.27
N GLU A 462 -4.95 -4.48 26.18
CA GLU A 462 -5.53 -4.59 27.52
C GLU A 462 -5.31 -3.35 28.37
N LEU A 463 -4.10 -2.78 28.33
CA LEU A 463 -3.78 -1.52 28.99
C LEU A 463 -4.67 -0.39 28.45
N ASN A 464 -4.84 -0.28 27.14
CA ASN A 464 -5.72 0.72 26.51
C ASN A 464 -7.15 0.61 27.02
N MET A 465 -7.71 -0.61 27.04
CA MET A 465 -9.06 -0.87 27.55
C MET A 465 -9.21 -0.51 29.03
N SER A 466 -8.18 -0.77 29.84
CA SER A 466 -8.19 -0.43 31.27
C SER A 466 -8.16 1.08 31.53
N LEU A 467 -7.41 1.83 30.71
CA LEU A 467 -7.21 3.26 30.85
C LEU A 467 -8.39 4.08 30.30
N PHE A 468 -8.88 3.72 29.11
CA PHE A 468 -9.84 4.53 28.36
C PHE A 468 -11.23 3.89 28.26
N GLY A 469 -11.40 2.65 28.73
CA GLY A 469 -12.65 1.89 28.63
C GLY A 469 -12.78 1.08 27.34
N THR A 470 -13.75 0.17 27.30
CA THR A 470 -14.09 -0.62 26.11
C THR A 470 -14.82 0.26 25.12
N HIS A 471 -14.15 0.66 24.03
CA HIS A 471 -14.91 0.94 22.82
C HIS A 471 -15.35 -0.40 22.22
N ASN A 472 -16.55 -0.44 21.63
CA ASN A 472 -17.06 -1.60 20.86
C ASN A 472 -16.17 -1.99 19.66
N PHE A 473 -14.98 -1.39 19.54
CA PHE A 473 -14.09 -1.45 18.39
C PHE A 473 -12.61 -1.48 18.82
N VAL A 474 -12.24 -2.23 19.85
CA VAL A 474 -10.83 -2.60 20.11
C VAL A 474 -10.76 -4.12 20.08
N LEU A 475 -10.09 -4.67 19.06
CA LEU A 475 -9.98 -6.12 18.90
C LEU A 475 -8.85 -6.69 19.75
N ARG A 476 -9.10 -7.87 20.32
CA ARG A 476 -8.03 -8.72 20.82
C ARG A 476 -7.31 -9.37 19.64
N SER A 477 -6.00 -9.17 19.57
CA SER A 477 -5.13 -9.85 18.61
C SER A 477 -5.03 -11.35 18.98
N ARG A 478 -4.92 -12.22 17.98
CA ARG A 478 -4.54 -13.63 18.16
C ARG A 478 -3.32 -13.91 17.29
N THR A 479 -2.28 -14.43 17.90
CA THR A 479 -0.98 -14.63 17.27
C THR A 479 -0.98 -15.88 16.39
N VAL A 480 -0.15 -15.84 15.35
CA VAL A 480 0.23 -16.99 14.53
C VAL A 480 1.75 -17.09 14.65
N ASP A 481 2.19 -18.18 15.26
CA ASP A 481 3.55 -18.40 15.76
C ASP A 481 4.62 -18.39 14.64
N SER A 482 5.87 -18.09 14.99
CA SER A 482 7.03 -18.05 14.08
C SER A 482 8.31 -18.47 14.83
N ASP A 483 9.02 -19.50 14.35
CA ASP A 483 10.19 -20.13 15.00
C ASP A 483 11.48 -19.27 15.00
N VAL A 484 11.38 -17.94 15.04
CA VAL A 484 12.54 -17.02 14.99
C VAL A 484 12.80 -16.42 16.37
N ASP A 485 14.05 -16.54 16.84
CA ASP A 485 14.49 -15.97 18.11
C ASP A 485 14.26 -14.45 18.13
N THR A 486 13.42 -14.01 19.07
CA THR A 486 12.84 -12.66 19.11
C THR A 486 13.29 -11.94 20.38
N ALA A 487 13.69 -10.66 20.26
CA ALA A 487 14.16 -9.88 21.41
C ALA A 487 13.24 -8.68 21.67
N ALA A 488 12.62 -8.65 22.85
CA ALA A 488 11.96 -7.47 23.41
C ALA A 488 12.71 -7.04 24.68
N VAL A 489 13.31 -5.86 24.66
CA VAL A 489 14.14 -5.36 25.76
C VAL A 489 13.69 -3.97 26.18
N TYR A 490 13.54 -3.77 27.49
CA TYR A 490 13.30 -2.46 28.07
C TYR A 490 14.58 -1.96 28.75
N VAL A 491 15.00 -0.75 28.36
CA VAL A 491 16.19 -0.08 28.86
C VAL A 491 15.73 1.20 29.56
N HIS A 492 16.16 1.36 30.81
CA HIS A 492 15.84 2.53 31.62
C HIS A 492 17.12 3.22 32.07
N GLY A 493 17.26 4.48 31.70
CA GLY A 493 18.46 5.27 31.97
C GLY A 493 19.70 4.78 31.21
N GLY A 494 20.75 5.61 31.20
CA GLY A 494 22.01 5.33 30.51
C GLY A 494 22.07 5.91 29.09
N LYS A 495 23.14 5.58 28.35
CA LYS A 495 23.50 6.23 27.09
C LYS A 495 23.41 5.29 25.88
N LEU A 496 22.24 4.68 25.69
CA LEU A 496 22.04 3.62 24.68
C LEU A 496 22.53 4.03 23.27
N LEU A 497 22.11 5.19 22.77
CA LEU A 497 22.49 5.64 21.44
C LEU A 497 24.00 5.96 21.31
N GLU A 498 24.65 6.41 22.38
CA GLU A 498 26.11 6.62 22.39
C GLU A 498 26.82 5.28 22.23
N LEU A 499 26.43 4.27 23.02
CA LEU A 499 27.02 2.92 22.95
C LEU A 499 26.80 2.26 21.58
N LEU A 500 25.61 2.41 20.99
CA LEU A 500 25.32 1.88 19.65
C LEU A 500 26.19 2.55 18.57
N ASN A 501 26.41 3.86 18.69
CA ASN A 501 27.26 4.62 17.78
C ASN A 501 28.75 4.25 17.94
N ASP A 502 29.21 4.04 19.17
CA ASP A 502 30.59 3.62 19.46
C ASP A 502 30.89 2.23 18.89
N GLU A 503 29.93 1.31 18.97
CA GLU A 503 30.01 -0.04 18.38
C GLU A 503 29.82 -0.04 16.85
N LYS A 504 29.50 1.11 16.24
CA LYS A 504 29.20 1.26 14.80
C LYS A 504 28.17 0.24 14.30
N LEU A 505 27.15 -0.03 15.11
CA LEU A 505 26.08 -0.94 14.72
C LEU A 505 25.17 -0.29 13.67
N GLU A 506 24.75 -1.08 12.70
CA GLU A 506 23.79 -0.70 11.67
C GLU A 506 22.62 -1.68 11.63
N GLY A 507 21.66 -1.47 10.74
CA GLY A 507 20.53 -2.39 10.55
C GLY A 507 19.38 -2.23 11.56
N TYR A 508 19.37 -1.12 12.32
CA TYR A 508 18.25 -0.74 13.18
C TYR A 508 17.67 0.61 12.77
N THR A 509 16.42 0.85 13.18
CA THR A 509 15.73 2.13 13.00
C THR A 509 15.35 2.69 14.36
N VAL A 510 15.69 3.96 14.61
CA VAL A 510 15.28 4.71 15.79
C VAL A 510 13.97 5.41 15.49
N ILE A 511 12.96 5.18 16.34
CA ILE A 511 11.66 5.83 16.25
C ILE A 511 11.48 6.74 17.46
N VAL A 512 11.14 7.99 17.18
CA VAL A 512 10.94 9.06 18.18
C VAL A 512 9.54 9.64 18.14
N ASN A 513 9.19 10.42 19.15
CA ASN A 513 7.88 11.05 19.28
C ASN A 513 7.58 12.09 18.19
N ASP A 514 8.50 13.05 17.96
CA ASP A 514 8.25 14.24 17.14
C ASP A 514 9.46 14.68 16.27
N PHE A 515 9.23 15.64 15.38
CA PHE A 515 10.26 16.15 14.47
C PHE A 515 11.43 16.83 15.19
N LYS A 516 11.17 17.46 16.34
CA LYS A 516 12.20 18.15 17.11
C LYS A 516 13.20 17.14 17.67
N ARG A 517 12.71 16.07 18.31
CA ARG A 517 13.53 14.97 18.82
C ARG A 517 14.30 14.28 17.69
N LYS A 518 13.67 14.07 16.53
CA LYS A 518 14.34 13.52 15.33
C LYS A 518 15.54 14.38 14.92
N ALA A 519 15.36 15.70 14.86
CA ALA A 519 16.44 16.63 14.50
C ALA A 519 17.58 16.63 15.54
N GLU A 520 17.26 16.57 16.84
CA GLU A 520 18.24 16.46 17.92
C GLU A 520 19.09 15.19 17.81
N ILE A 521 18.45 14.03 17.59
CA ILE A 521 19.15 12.75 17.43
C ILE A 521 19.99 12.76 16.17
N LYS A 522 19.46 13.16 15.01
CA LYS A 522 20.23 13.19 13.75
C LYS A 522 21.46 14.09 13.83
N LYS A 523 21.38 15.20 14.56
CA LYS A 523 22.53 16.10 14.77
C LYS A 523 23.64 15.44 15.60
N ARG A 524 23.26 14.61 16.58
CA ARG A 524 24.20 13.94 17.49
C ARG A 524 24.72 12.60 16.95
N PHE A 525 23.87 11.89 16.22
CA PHE A 525 24.10 10.55 15.67
C PHE A 525 23.62 10.52 14.21
N PRO A 526 24.47 10.88 13.25
CA PRO A 526 24.07 10.98 11.84
C PRO A 526 23.93 9.62 11.13
N GLY A 527 24.47 8.54 11.70
CA GLY A 527 24.46 7.20 11.11
C GLY A 527 23.09 6.52 11.02
N PRO A 528 22.32 6.36 12.12
CA PRO A 528 21.11 5.55 12.09
C PRO A 528 19.96 6.20 11.32
N GLU A 529 19.06 5.35 10.80
CA GLU A 529 17.76 5.80 10.31
C GLU A 529 16.91 6.26 11.51
N VAL A 530 16.56 7.55 11.53
CA VAL A 530 15.71 8.15 12.57
C VAL A 530 14.42 8.63 11.96
N LEU A 531 13.29 8.12 12.46
CA LEU A 531 11.93 8.44 12.01
C LEU A 531 11.07 8.89 13.18
N THR A 532 10.10 9.76 12.95
CA THR A 532 9.00 9.94 13.91
C THR A 532 8.05 8.74 13.86
N VAL A 533 7.20 8.55 14.88
CA VAL A 533 6.16 7.51 14.82
C VAL A 533 5.23 7.70 13.61
N SER A 534 4.88 8.95 13.28
CA SER A 534 4.07 9.28 12.09
C SER A 534 4.75 8.81 10.80
N GLU A 535 6.06 9.04 10.67
CA GLU A 535 6.84 8.58 9.51
C GLU A 535 7.03 7.06 9.49
N ALA A 536 7.15 6.42 10.65
CA ALA A 536 7.30 4.98 10.71
C ALA A 536 5.99 4.22 10.38
N LYS A 537 4.82 4.87 10.43
CA LYS A 537 3.54 4.22 10.08
C LYS A 537 3.54 3.79 8.62
N GLY A 538 3.22 2.52 8.39
CA GLY A 538 3.28 1.89 7.07
C GLY A 538 4.66 1.34 6.71
N LEU A 539 5.70 1.65 7.50
CA LEU A 539 7.01 0.99 7.45
C LEU A 539 7.10 -0.09 8.51
N GLU A 540 7.94 -1.07 8.24
CA GLU A 540 8.33 -2.10 9.20
C GLU A 540 9.81 -2.35 9.07
N ARG A 541 10.43 -2.64 10.21
CA ARG A 541 11.87 -2.87 10.30
C ARG A 541 12.13 -4.11 11.13
N ASP A 542 13.17 -4.84 10.78
CA ASP A 542 13.54 -6.04 11.51
C ASP A 542 13.90 -5.71 12.97
N THR A 543 14.63 -4.61 13.17
CA THR A 543 15.00 -4.10 14.49
C THR A 543 14.58 -2.64 14.65
N VAL A 544 13.80 -2.35 15.70
CA VAL A 544 13.29 -1.02 16.05
C VAL A 544 13.75 -0.64 17.46
N ILE A 545 14.18 0.60 17.62
CA ILE A 545 14.45 1.23 18.90
C ILE A 545 13.43 2.36 19.09
N LEU A 546 12.49 2.20 20.02
CA LEU A 546 11.64 3.29 20.48
C LEU A 546 12.44 4.11 21.50
N TYR A 547 12.60 5.40 21.25
CA TYR A 547 13.43 6.27 22.06
C TYR A 547 12.60 7.42 22.64
N ASP A 548 12.44 7.41 23.96
CA ASP A 548 11.77 8.44 24.77
C ASP A 548 10.33 8.77 24.34
N VAL A 549 9.63 7.82 23.72
CA VAL A 549 8.26 8.04 23.20
C VAL A 549 7.29 8.32 24.35
N LEU A 550 7.42 7.64 25.49
CA LEU A 550 6.59 7.89 26.67
C LEU A 550 7.12 9.04 27.51
N THR A 551 8.45 9.15 27.64
CA THR A 551 9.18 10.19 28.38
C THR A 551 8.84 11.58 27.85
N ASP A 552 8.83 11.77 26.53
CA ASP A 552 8.49 13.04 25.89
C ASP A 552 7.06 13.50 26.19
N SER A 553 6.18 12.56 26.59
CA SER A 553 4.78 12.81 26.96
C SER A 553 4.51 12.65 28.47
N ALA A 554 5.54 12.55 29.32
CA ALA A 554 5.43 12.23 30.75
C ALA A 554 4.44 13.14 31.52
N GLN A 555 4.46 14.45 31.26
CA GLN A 555 3.55 15.39 31.91
C GLN A 555 2.09 15.09 31.62
N LYS A 556 1.77 14.60 30.41
CA LYS A 556 0.41 14.24 30.01
C LYS A 556 -0.02 12.97 30.73
N TRP A 557 0.86 11.98 30.88
CA TRP A 557 0.59 10.78 31.67
C TRP A 557 0.33 11.11 33.14
N SER A 558 1.14 11.99 33.75
CA SER A 558 0.90 12.46 35.12
C SER A 558 -0.41 13.22 35.27
N ARG A 559 -0.82 14.01 34.26
CA ARG A 559 -2.14 14.67 34.26
C ARG A 559 -3.27 13.64 34.17
N LEU A 560 -3.13 12.64 33.30
CA LEU A 560 -4.11 11.56 33.14
C LEU A 560 -4.33 10.78 34.44
N GLU A 561 -3.26 10.46 35.17
CA GLU A 561 -3.33 9.78 36.48
C GLU A 561 -4.11 10.57 37.54
N ARG A 562 -3.99 11.91 37.51
CA ARG A 562 -4.67 12.79 38.48
C ARG A 562 -6.14 13.02 38.14
N MET A 563 -6.53 12.80 36.88
CA MET A 563 -7.90 13.02 36.42
C MET A 563 -8.76 11.78 36.67
N LYS A 564 -9.93 11.96 37.31
CA LYS A 564 -10.98 10.93 37.30
C LYS A 564 -11.60 10.90 35.91
N ILE A 565 -11.11 10.00 35.05
CA ILE A 565 -11.63 9.82 33.71
C ILE A 565 -13.09 9.36 33.79
N ASP A 566 -14.01 10.13 33.21
CA ASP A 566 -15.37 9.63 32.94
C ASP A 566 -15.28 8.62 31.79
N ARG A 567 -15.27 7.34 32.16
CA ARG A 567 -15.16 6.20 31.23
C ARG A 567 -16.36 6.08 30.28
N LYS A 568 -17.43 6.87 30.46
CA LYS A 568 -18.60 6.90 29.56
C LYS A 568 -18.45 7.89 28.40
N ARG A 569 -17.50 8.83 28.46
CA ARG A 569 -17.25 9.85 27.42
C ARG A 569 -15.89 9.69 26.76
N ALA A 570 -15.64 8.50 26.24
CA ALA A 570 -14.33 8.12 25.73
C ALA A 570 -13.85 8.94 24.50
N ASP A 571 -14.78 9.58 23.78
CA ASP A 571 -14.46 10.50 22.67
C ASP A 571 -13.83 11.84 23.14
N GLU A 572 -14.04 12.24 24.41
CA GLU A 572 -13.51 13.50 24.97
C GLU A 572 -12.02 13.40 25.39
N ASN A 573 -11.44 12.18 25.47
CA ASN A 573 -10.04 11.91 25.85
C ASN A 573 -9.10 11.59 24.66
N SER A 574 -9.51 11.96 23.45
CA SER A 574 -8.80 11.73 22.18
C SER A 574 -7.31 12.10 22.19
N VAL A 575 -6.91 13.14 22.94
CA VAL A 575 -5.50 13.57 23.02
C VAL A 575 -4.62 12.55 23.75
N TYR A 576 -5.07 12.01 24.89
CA TYR A 576 -4.30 11.00 25.63
C TYR A 576 -4.26 9.67 24.87
N ARG A 577 -5.35 9.33 24.19
CA ARG A 577 -5.39 8.16 23.32
C ARG A 577 -4.44 8.29 22.14
N TYR A 578 -4.31 9.49 21.59
CA TYR A 578 -3.32 9.77 20.56
C TYR A 578 -1.90 9.45 21.05
N TYR A 579 -1.47 9.96 22.21
CA TYR A 579 -0.15 9.64 22.78
C TYR A 579 0.02 8.14 23.05
N PHE A 580 -1.04 7.46 23.49
CA PHE A 580 -1.03 6.00 23.63
C PHE A 580 -0.81 5.30 22.27
N ASN A 581 -1.56 5.74 21.25
CA ASN A 581 -1.49 5.20 19.91
C ASN A 581 -0.12 5.43 19.27
N LEU A 582 0.58 6.53 19.60
CA LEU A 582 1.96 6.72 19.15
C LEU A 582 2.87 5.60 19.66
N PHE A 583 2.80 5.29 20.96
CA PHE A 583 3.58 4.20 21.53
C PHE A 583 3.17 2.84 20.94
N TYR A 584 1.87 2.56 20.84
CA TYR A 584 1.35 1.33 20.23
C TYR A 584 1.82 1.17 18.78
N VAL A 585 1.66 2.20 17.95
CA VAL A 585 2.10 2.16 16.55
C VAL A 585 3.60 1.93 16.47
N GLY A 586 4.40 2.63 17.29
CA GLY A 586 5.84 2.41 17.42
C GLY A 586 6.21 0.95 17.67
N VAL A 587 5.57 0.31 18.66
CA VAL A 587 5.79 -1.11 18.98
C VAL A 587 5.47 -2.01 17.79
N THR A 588 4.37 -1.75 17.07
CA THR A 588 3.97 -2.55 15.90
C THR A 588 4.88 -2.40 14.67
N ARG A 589 5.86 -1.49 14.68
CA ARG A 589 6.80 -1.32 13.56
C ARG A 589 7.91 -2.38 13.56
N ALA A 590 8.14 -3.03 14.69
CA ALA A 590 9.16 -4.07 14.84
C ALA A 590 8.66 -5.40 14.27
N LYS A 591 9.45 -6.04 13.40
CA LYS A 591 9.19 -7.41 12.95
C LYS A 591 9.79 -8.45 13.90
N ARG A 592 11.07 -8.30 14.30
CA ARG A 592 11.83 -9.32 15.04
C ARG A 592 12.46 -8.82 16.33
N SER A 593 12.89 -7.57 16.42
CA SER A 593 13.55 -7.06 17.61
C SER A 593 13.07 -5.66 17.95
N LEU A 594 12.68 -5.48 19.21
CA LEU A 594 12.19 -4.24 19.76
C LEU A 594 12.99 -3.88 21.01
N ILE A 595 13.56 -2.68 21.02
CA ILE A 595 14.11 -2.06 22.21
C ILE A 595 13.27 -0.84 22.52
N VAL A 596 12.87 -0.72 23.78
CA VAL A 596 12.22 0.48 24.30
C VAL A 596 13.18 1.13 25.28
N TYR A 597 13.65 2.32 24.95
CA TYR A 597 14.45 3.16 25.82
C TYR A 597 13.60 4.31 26.34
N GLU A 598 13.55 4.47 27.65
CA GLU A 598 12.88 5.59 28.32
C GLU A 598 13.77 6.12 29.45
N ASP A 599 14.06 7.42 29.43
CA ASP A 599 14.80 8.08 30.52
C ASP A 599 13.96 8.21 31.80
N LEU A 600 12.64 8.40 31.65
CA LEU A 600 11.70 8.48 32.77
C LEU A 600 10.82 7.24 32.85
N THR A 601 10.70 6.66 34.04
CA THR A 601 9.67 5.65 34.31
C THR A 601 8.29 6.30 34.38
N VAL A 602 7.41 5.98 33.43
CA VAL A 602 5.99 6.37 33.47
C VAL A 602 5.19 5.35 34.29
N PRO A 603 4.60 5.71 35.44
CA PRO A 603 4.01 4.73 36.36
C PRO A 603 2.87 3.90 35.75
N LEU A 604 2.03 4.51 34.91
CA LEU A 604 0.98 3.81 34.14
C LEU A 604 1.49 2.59 33.35
N PHE A 605 2.73 2.62 32.86
CA PHE A 605 3.32 1.57 32.05
C PHE A 605 4.24 0.63 32.85
N LYS A 606 4.42 0.85 34.15
CA LYS A 606 5.36 0.08 34.99
C LYS A 606 5.05 -1.42 34.99
N ARG A 607 3.78 -1.80 35.11
CA ARG A 607 3.34 -3.21 35.07
C ARG A 607 3.59 -3.84 33.70
N PHE A 608 3.33 -3.08 32.63
CA PHE A 608 3.57 -3.52 31.26
C PHE A 608 5.06 -3.80 31.04
N PHE A 609 5.96 -2.86 31.38
CA PHE A 609 7.40 -3.11 31.23
C PHE A 609 7.91 -4.27 32.10
N GLY A 610 7.45 -4.38 33.34
CA GLY A 610 7.88 -5.45 34.24
C GLY A 610 7.38 -6.85 33.89
N GLY A 611 6.25 -6.97 33.18
CA GLY A 611 5.69 -8.25 32.75
C GLY A 611 6.07 -8.66 31.33
N ALA A 612 6.12 -7.70 30.41
CA ALA A 612 6.18 -7.97 28.98
C ALA A 612 7.62 -7.97 28.42
N PHE A 613 8.56 -7.28 29.07
CA PHE A 613 9.94 -7.09 28.58
C PHE A 613 10.97 -7.77 29.46
N ASN A 614 12.07 -8.18 28.85
CA ASN A 614 13.27 -8.48 29.60
C ASN A 614 13.93 -7.15 30.01
N ALA A 615 14.11 -6.95 31.30
CA ALA A 615 14.89 -5.82 31.80
C ALA A 615 16.37 -6.06 31.52
N ALA A 616 17.03 -5.08 30.89
CA ALA A 616 18.47 -5.09 30.70
C ALA A 616 18.99 -3.64 30.81
N ASP A 617 20.22 -3.49 31.30
CA ASP A 617 20.92 -2.22 31.17
C ASP A 617 21.32 -1.95 29.70
N ALA A 618 21.80 -0.74 29.43
CA ALA A 618 22.15 -0.33 28.08
C ALA A 618 23.29 -1.20 27.48
N GLU A 619 24.29 -1.57 28.28
CA GLU A 619 25.44 -2.38 27.82
C GLU A 619 25.04 -3.81 27.45
N ALA A 620 24.23 -4.46 28.30
CA ALA A 620 23.69 -5.79 28.04
C ALA A 620 22.78 -5.80 26.81
N SER A 621 22.00 -4.72 26.61
CA SER A 621 21.13 -4.54 25.46
C SER A 621 21.92 -4.42 24.16
N VAL A 622 22.98 -3.60 24.15
CA VAL A 622 23.90 -3.46 23.02
C VAL A 622 24.58 -4.79 22.74
N LYS A 623 25.10 -5.49 23.75
CA LYS A 623 25.74 -6.81 23.60
C LYS A 623 24.78 -7.86 23.01
N LYS A 624 23.50 -7.82 23.38
CA LYS A 624 22.47 -8.68 22.80
C LYS A 624 22.21 -8.32 21.33
N LEU A 625 22.08 -7.03 21.01
CA LEU A 625 21.95 -6.56 19.63
C LEU A 625 23.14 -6.95 18.77
N THR A 626 24.38 -6.80 19.24
CA THR A 626 25.59 -7.18 18.49
C THR A 626 25.60 -8.68 18.13
N LYS A 627 24.94 -9.54 18.93
CA LYS A 627 24.78 -10.96 18.61
C LYS A 627 23.65 -11.24 17.62
N THR A 628 22.59 -10.44 17.65
CA THR A 628 21.36 -10.66 16.86
C THR A 628 21.39 -9.93 15.50
N LEU A 629 22.00 -8.75 15.46
CA LEU A 629 22.32 -8.01 14.25
C LEU A 629 23.53 -8.67 13.62
N LEU A 630 23.34 -9.27 12.45
CA LEU A 630 24.48 -9.59 11.59
C LEU A 630 25.18 -8.26 11.32
N ARG A 631 26.50 -8.17 11.52
CA ARG A 631 27.34 -7.03 11.12
C ARG A 631 27.41 -6.92 9.59
N VAL A 632 26.25 -6.75 8.96
CA VAL A 632 26.10 -6.50 7.54
C VAL A 632 25.97 -5.00 7.44
N GLU A 633 26.97 -4.35 6.84
CA GLU A 633 26.84 -2.95 6.43
C GLU A 633 25.57 -2.82 5.57
N THR A 634 24.81 -1.76 5.80
CA THR A 634 23.69 -1.43 4.93
C THR A 634 24.26 -1.13 3.55
N ASP A 635 24.02 -2.04 2.60
CA ASP A 635 24.50 -1.88 1.24
C ASP A 635 23.62 -0.90 0.46
N ASP A 636 24.13 -0.41 -0.67
CA ASP A 636 23.40 0.54 -1.52
C ASP A 636 22.06 -0.02 -2.02
N LYS A 637 21.92 -1.36 -2.10
CA LYS A 637 20.66 -2.01 -2.47
C LYS A 637 19.60 -1.87 -1.38
N GLU A 638 19.98 -2.08 -0.12
CA GLU A 638 19.08 -1.88 1.01
C GLU A 638 18.72 -0.40 1.16
N LEU A 639 19.66 0.53 0.97
CA LEU A 639 19.36 1.97 0.92
C LEU A 639 18.37 2.31 -0.20
N GLN A 640 18.51 1.71 -1.38
CA GLN A 640 17.59 1.91 -2.49
C GLN A 640 16.19 1.38 -2.17
N ARG A 641 16.11 0.20 -1.55
CA ARG A 641 14.84 -0.38 -1.07
C ARG A 641 14.16 0.58 -0.08
N ARG A 642 14.90 1.11 0.89
CA ARG A 642 14.37 2.08 1.86
C ARG A 642 13.90 3.38 1.19
N ALA A 643 14.66 3.91 0.24
CA ALA A 643 14.25 5.09 -0.52
C ALA A 643 12.95 4.86 -1.28
N ALA A 644 12.79 3.70 -1.93
CA ALA A 644 11.56 3.32 -2.61
C ALA A 644 10.37 3.18 -1.64
N GLU A 645 10.58 2.62 -0.45
CA GLU A 645 9.55 2.58 0.60
C GLU A 645 9.13 3.98 1.06
N PHE A 646 10.09 4.89 1.24
CA PHE A 646 9.82 6.28 1.60
C PHE A 646 9.06 7.02 0.49
N ILE A 647 9.44 6.85 -0.78
CA ILE A 647 8.73 7.40 -1.95
C ILE A 647 7.28 6.92 -1.95
N ARG A 648 7.05 5.61 -1.73
CA ARG A 648 5.70 5.03 -1.66
C ARG A 648 4.86 5.68 -0.55
N LEU A 649 5.45 6.00 0.58
CA LEU A 649 4.74 6.67 1.69
C LEU A 649 4.66 8.20 1.55
N GLY A 650 5.17 8.77 0.45
CA GLY A 650 5.23 10.21 0.24
C GLY A 650 6.26 10.93 1.11
N GLN A 651 7.18 10.21 1.74
CA GLN A 651 8.23 10.74 2.63
C GLN A 651 9.48 11.11 1.86
N TYR A 652 9.34 12.07 0.96
CA TYR A 652 10.39 12.39 -0.01
C TYR A 652 11.68 12.91 0.64
N ASP A 653 11.62 13.55 1.81
CA ASP A 653 12.84 14.02 2.50
C ASP A 653 13.64 12.84 3.07
N ASN A 654 12.96 11.80 3.56
CA ASN A 654 13.61 10.56 4.02
C ASN A 654 14.17 9.76 2.83
N ALA A 655 13.46 9.76 1.69
CA ALA A 655 13.96 9.15 0.46
C ALA A 655 15.25 9.81 -0.06
N VAL A 656 15.31 11.14 -0.07
CA VAL A 656 16.53 11.90 -0.41
C VAL A 656 17.65 11.56 0.57
N SER A 657 17.36 11.57 1.89
CA SER A 657 18.35 11.22 2.91
C SER A 657 18.91 9.80 2.75
N ALA A 658 18.09 8.84 2.32
CA ALA A 658 18.53 7.47 2.05
C ALA A 658 19.38 7.40 0.77
N ALA A 659 19.02 8.15 -0.26
CA ALA A 659 19.78 8.25 -1.51
C ALA A 659 21.16 8.90 -1.31
N ASP A 660 21.24 9.98 -0.52
CA ASP A 660 22.50 10.68 -0.25
C ASP A 660 23.53 9.81 0.49
N SER A 661 23.07 8.80 1.22
CA SER A 661 23.91 7.82 1.90
C SER A 661 24.44 6.71 0.97
N MET A 662 24.00 6.64 -0.29
CA MET A 662 24.46 5.64 -1.26
C MET A 662 25.87 5.96 -1.77
N ARG A 663 26.69 4.92 -1.96
CA ARG A 663 28.06 5.02 -2.46
C ARG A 663 28.09 5.06 -4.00
N ASP A 664 27.22 4.30 -4.66
CA ASP A 664 27.05 4.28 -6.12
C ASP A 664 26.34 5.56 -6.60
N ASP A 665 27.09 6.43 -7.30
CA ASP A 665 26.58 7.70 -7.81
C ASP A 665 25.51 7.53 -8.90
N VAL A 666 25.56 6.46 -9.69
CA VAL A 666 24.54 6.17 -10.71
C VAL A 666 23.23 5.82 -10.02
N LEU A 667 23.31 4.93 -9.02
CA LEU A 667 22.15 4.52 -8.23
C LEU A 667 21.54 5.68 -7.43
N ARG A 668 22.41 6.49 -6.82
CA ARG A 668 22.04 7.71 -6.11
C ARG A 668 21.28 8.68 -7.01
N ARG A 669 21.84 9.05 -8.16
CA ARG A 669 21.21 9.98 -9.10
C ARG A 669 19.86 9.45 -9.61
N ALA A 670 19.77 8.15 -9.91
CA ALA A 670 18.52 7.52 -10.31
C ALA A 670 17.45 7.61 -9.20
N THR A 671 17.84 7.34 -7.94
CA THR A 671 16.93 7.38 -6.79
C THR A 671 16.48 8.81 -6.46
N LEU A 672 17.38 9.80 -6.52
CA LEU A 672 17.04 11.21 -6.36
C LEU A 672 16.09 11.68 -7.47
N ALA A 673 16.37 11.26 -8.70
CA ALA A 673 15.54 11.60 -9.85
C ALA A 673 14.11 11.05 -9.74
N GLU A 674 13.97 9.81 -9.30
CA GLU A 674 12.67 9.21 -9.01
C GLU A 674 11.95 9.96 -7.89
N THR A 675 12.65 10.26 -6.80
CA THR A 675 12.08 10.98 -5.65
C THR A 675 11.52 12.34 -6.07
N GLU A 676 12.24 13.08 -6.90
CA GLU A 676 11.82 14.36 -7.45
C GLU A 676 10.54 14.24 -8.31
N ILE A 677 10.50 13.25 -9.21
CA ILE A 677 9.33 13.03 -10.09
C ILE A 677 8.11 12.67 -9.25
N HIS A 678 8.26 11.78 -8.27
CA HIS A 678 7.14 11.44 -7.39
C HIS A 678 6.66 12.64 -6.58
N ARG A 679 7.58 13.43 -6.03
CA ARG A 679 7.25 14.65 -5.26
C ARG A 679 6.51 15.69 -6.11
N GLY A 680 6.97 15.91 -7.34
CA GLY A 680 6.45 16.96 -8.24
C GLY A 680 5.16 16.60 -8.95
N TYR A 681 5.00 15.33 -9.34
CA TYR A 681 3.95 14.87 -10.27
C TYR A 681 3.04 13.80 -9.65
N VAL A 682 3.61 12.65 -9.24
CA VAL A 682 2.82 11.50 -8.74
C VAL A 682 2.03 11.85 -7.48
N ARG A 683 2.63 12.62 -6.56
CA ARG A 683 1.95 13.14 -5.36
C ARG A 683 0.65 13.84 -5.72
N LYS A 684 0.67 14.62 -6.80
CA LYS A 684 -0.46 15.41 -7.30
C LYS A 684 -1.38 14.61 -8.23
N GLY A 685 -1.18 13.30 -8.39
CA GLY A 685 -1.95 12.50 -9.33
C GLY A 685 -1.71 12.83 -10.81
N ASP A 686 -0.67 13.60 -11.14
CA ASP A 686 -0.26 13.85 -12.53
C ASP A 686 0.62 12.70 -13.04
N TYR A 687 -0.04 11.58 -13.34
CA TYR A 687 0.66 10.39 -13.83
C TYR A 687 1.20 10.59 -15.25
N ARG A 688 0.51 11.35 -16.11
CA ARG A 688 1.00 11.63 -17.47
C ARG A 688 2.32 12.41 -17.44
N GLY A 689 2.37 13.51 -16.70
CA GLY A 689 3.58 14.31 -16.52
C GLY A 689 4.70 13.50 -15.87
N ALA A 690 4.38 12.68 -14.87
CA ALA A 690 5.36 11.78 -14.26
C ALA A 690 5.96 10.79 -15.29
N GLY A 691 5.12 10.18 -16.13
CA GLY A 691 5.56 9.23 -17.15
C GLY A 691 6.50 9.85 -18.17
N ILE A 692 6.18 11.05 -18.66
CA ILE A 692 7.05 11.82 -19.58
C ILE A 692 8.42 12.10 -18.93
N ARG A 693 8.44 12.50 -17.65
CA ARG A 693 9.69 12.77 -16.93
C ARG A 693 10.52 11.53 -16.70
N PHE A 694 9.89 10.39 -16.36
CA PHE A 694 10.59 9.12 -16.26
C PHE A 694 11.19 8.69 -17.59
N TRP A 695 10.43 8.81 -18.68
CA TRP A 695 10.89 8.48 -20.02
C TRP A 695 12.09 9.34 -20.43
N THR A 696 12.02 10.66 -20.24
CA THR A 696 13.13 11.58 -20.54
C THR A 696 14.41 11.23 -19.77
N ARG A 697 14.30 10.56 -18.62
CA ARG A 697 15.43 10.09 -17.81
C ARG A 697 15.83 8.63 -18.09
N GLY A 698 15.29 8.00 -19.14
CA GLY A 698 15.58 6.62 -19.54
C GLY A 698 14.96 5.55 -18.62
N MET A 699 14.02 5.92 -17.76
CA MET A 699 13.36 5.00 -16.82
C MET A 699 12.08 4.42 -17.43
N TYR A 700 12.23 3.65 -18.52
CA TYR A 700 11.11 3.19 -19.35
C TYR A 700 10.04 2.37 -18.62
N GLU A 701 10.43 1.48 -17.71
CA GLU A 701 9.44 0.67 -16.97
C GLU A 701 8.57 1.55 -16.07
N LYS A 702 9.17 2.51 -15.35
CA LYS A 702 8.44 3.48 -14.53
C LYS A 702 7.58 4.42 -15.36
N ALA A 703 8.09 4.83 -16.53
CA ALA A 703 7.31 5.61 -17.48
C ALA A 703 6.05 4.86 -17.93
N ARG A 704 6.19 3.58 -18.30
CA ARG A 704 5.07 2.70 -18.65
C ARG A 704 4.05 2.61 -17.53
N GLU A 705 4.50 2.35 -16.30
CA GLU A 705 3.61 2.27 -15.14
C GLU A 705 2.76 3.54 -14.98
N MET A 706 3.39 4.71 -15.13
CA MET A 706 2.70 5.99 -15.03
C MET A 706 1.72 6.23 -16.20
N PHE A 707 2.08 5.85 -17.43
CA PHE A 707 1.17 5.96 -18.57
C PHE A 707 -0.05 5.04 -18.42
N VAL A 708 0.14 3.82 -17.91
CA VAL A 708 -0.98 2.91 -17.57
C VAL A 708 -1.91 3.55 -16.54
N LEU A 709 -1.36 4.19 -15.49
CA LEU A 709 -2.16 4.91 -14.49
C LEU A 709 -2.91 6.11 -15.07
N SER A 710 -2.31 6.82 -16.04
CA SER A 710 -2.94 7.94 -16.74
C SER A 710 -4.02 7.52 -17.74
N LYS A 711 -4.10 6.22 -18.08
CA LYS A 711 -4.94 5.64 -19.15
C LYS A 711 -4.64 6.20 -20.55
N ASP A 712 -3.47 6.82 -20.76
CA ASP A 712 -3.03 7.35 -22.04
C ASP A 712 -2.27 6.26 -22.83
N ARG A 713 -2.97 5.55 -23.73
CA ARG A 713 -2.38 4.48 -24.54
C ARG A 713 -1.47 5.00 -25.64
N SER A 714 -1.75 6.19 -26.19
CA SER A 714 -0.96 6.80 -27.26
C SER A 714 0.49 7.04 -26.84
N LEU A 715 0.71 7.46 -25.59
CA LEU A 715 2.06 7.63 -25.03
C LEU A 715 2.80 6.29 -24.84
N ILE A 716 2.08 5.22 -24.53
CA ILE A 716 2.68 3.86 -24.44
C ILE A 716 3.14 3.43 -25.82
N ASP A 717 2.26 3.54 -26.82
CA ASP A 717 2.55 3.13 -28.21
C ASP A 717 3.72 3.94 -28.79
N LEU A 718 3.75 5.25 -28.54
CA LEU A 718 4.84 6.12 -28.97
C LEU A 718 6.18 5.74 -28.31
N MET A 719 6.18 5.48 -27.00
CA MET A 719 7.38 5.04 -26.28
C MET A 719 7.88 3.68 -26.78
N ASP A 720 6.96 2.76 -27.06
CA ASP A 720 7.23 1.45 -27.62
C ASP A 720 7.84 1.55 -29.03
N ALA A 721 7.27 2.39 -29.90
CA ALA A 721 7.85 2.69 -31.22
C ALA A 721 9.24 3.35 -31.13
N ALA A 722 9.42 4.32 -30.23
CA ALA A 722 10.69 5.02 -30.03
C ALA A 722 11.83 4.09 -29.55
N THR A 723 11.48 3.00 -28.87
CA THR A 723 12.45 1.97 -28.43
C THR A 723 12.60 0.80 -29.43
N GLY A 724 12.05 0.94 -30.65
CA GLY A 724 12.11 -0.06 -31.72
C GLY A 724 11.14 -1.24 -31.52
N LYS A 725 10.17 -1.11 -30.63
CA LYS A 725 9.16 -2.12 -30.27
C LYS A 725 7.74 -1.61 -30.55
N GLY A 726 7.41 -1.16 -31.77
CA GLY A 726 6.09 -0.56 -32.03
C GLY A 726 5.52 -0.87 -33.41
N GLY A 727 4.22 -0.58 -33.57
CA GLY A 727 3.50 -0.65 -34.85
C GLY A 727 3.20 0.75 -35.41
N ARG A 728 2.27 0.83 -36.37
CA ARG A 728 1.79 2.12 -36.91
C ARG A 728 1.15 2.95 -35.79
N LEU A 729 1.58 4.20 -35.67
CA LEU A 729 1.07 5.14 -34.66
C LEU A 729 -0.16 5.89 -35.17
N ASP A 730 -1.03 6.31 -34.25
CA ASP A 730 -2.19 7.17 -34.55
C ASP A 730 -1.74 8.63 -34.70
N TYR A 731 -2.35 9.39 -35.61
CA TYR A 731 -2.06 10.82 -35.83
C TYR A 731 -2.22 11.68 -34.56
N ALA A 732 -3.04 11.23 -33.60
CA ALA A 732 -3.21 11.88 -32.30
C ALA A 732 -1.89 12.02 -31.52
N ILE A 733 -0.82 11.31 -31.89
CA ILE A 733 0.49 11.48 -31.26
C ILE A 733 1.09 12.89 -31.44
N VAL A 734 0.60 13.65 -32.43
CA VAL A 734 1.09 15.01 -32.75
C VAL A 734 0.89 15.95 -31.58
N ASP A 735 -0.16 15.74 -30.79
CA ASP A 735 -0.46 16.55 -29.60
C ASP A 735 0.66 16.46 -28.54
N TYR A 736 1.49 15.42 -28.57
CA TYR A 736 2.58 15.23 -27.62
C TYR A 736 3.92 15.84 -28.07
N PHE A 737 4.01 16.48 -29.24
CA PHE A 737 5.27 16.99 -29.78
C PHE A 737 5.97 17.98 -28.85
N THR A 738 5.21 18.84 -28.18
CA THR A 738 5.72 19.83 -27.21
C THR A 738 5.95 19.26 -25.82
N GLU A 739 5.39 18.09 -25.53
CA GLU A 739 5.43 17.46 -24.21
C GLU A 739 6.61 16.48 -24.07
N VAL A 740 6.92 15.75 -25.15
CA VAL A 740 8.00 14.77 -25.18
C VAL A 740 9.29 15.42 -25.71
N ASP A 741 10.38 15.27 -24.95
CA ASP A 741 11.71 15.79 -25.31
C ASP A 741 12.66 14.71 -25.85
N ASP A 742 12.14 13.49 -26.04
CA ASP A 742 12.89 12.39 -26.65
C ASP A 742 13.06 12.61 -28.17
N PRO A 743 14.30 12.66 -28.70
CA PRO A 743 14.54 12.91 -30.12
C PRO A 743 13.93 11.87 -31.05
N ALA A 744 13.96 10.59 -30.67
CA ALA A 744 13.42 9.50 -31.48
C ALA A 744 11.88 9.59 -31.54
N ALA A 745 11.24 9.87 -30.40
CA ALA A 745 9.81 10.11 -30.33
C ALA A 745 9.38 11.33 -31.17
N ARG A 746 10.11 12.45 -31.09
CA ARG A 746 9.82 13.64 -31.91
C ARG A 746 9.97 13.36 -33.40
N GLN A 747 10.99 12.61 -33.79
CA GLN A 747 11.16 12.19 -35.17
C GLN A 747 10.00 11.31 -35.63
N LEU A 748 9.59 10.31 -34.84
CA LEU A 748 8.43 9.46 -35.15
C LEU A 748 7.13 10.25 -35.27
N ILE A 749 6.91 11.25 -34.42
CA ILE A 749 5.75 12.15 -34.54
C ILE A 749 5.74 12.88 -35.89
N LEU A 750 6.89 13.41 -36.32
CA LEU A 750 7.02 14.11 -37.59
C LEU A 750 6.89 13.16 -38.80
N GLU A 751 7.39 11.94 -38.69
CA GLU A 751 7.25 10.90 -39.71
C GLU A 751 5.78 10.51 -39.90
N THR A 752 5.06 10.21 -38.81
CA THR A 752 3.61 9.91 -38.84
C THR A 752 2.81 11.05 -39.47
N LEU A 753 3.10 12.31 -39.10
CA LEU A 753 2.42 13.48 -39.69
C LEU A 753 2.68 13.61 -41.20
N ASN A 754 3.90 13.31 -41.66
CA ASN A 754 4.22 13.33 -43.09
C ASN A 754 3.54 12.18 -43.85
N GLU A 755 3.47 10.99 -43.25
CA GLU A 755 2.76 9.84 -43.81
C GLU A 755 1.27 10.14 -43.98
N ASP A 756 0.61 10.66 -42.94
CA ASP A 756 -0.81 11.01 -43.01
C ASP A 756 -1.10 12.14 -44.00
N LEU A 757 -0.21 13.14 -44.09
CA LEU A 757 -0.32 14.21 -45.08
C LEU A 757 -0.18 13.68 -46.52
N ASN A 758 0.64 12.65 -46.73
CA ASN A 758 0.76 11.98 -48.01
C ASN A 758 -0.46 11.08 -48.30
N ASP A 759 -0.99 10.37 -47.31
CA ASP A 759 -2.21 9.56 -47.44
C ASP A 759 -3.41 10.45 -47.82
N LEU A 760 -3.59 11.60 -47.15
CA LEU A 760 -4.62 12.59 -47.48
C LEU A 760 -4.49 13.12 -48.91
N LYS A 761 -3.28 13.49 -49.36
CA LYS A 761 -3.04 13.90 -50.76
C LYS A 761 -3.39 12.80 -51.75
N THR A 762 -3.17 11.54 -51.38
CA THR A 762 -3.42 10.38 -52.24
C THR A 762 -4.91 10.09 -52.33
N ASP A 763 -5.63 10.21 -51.21
CA ASP A 763 -7.09 10.05 -51.17
C ASP A 763 -7.82 11.21 -51.84
N ASP A 764 -7.37 12.45 -51.70
CA ASP A 764 -7.88 13.60 -52.46
C ASP A 764 -7.74 13.35 -53.98
N LYS A 765 -6.60 12.83 -54.43
CA LYS A 765 -6.42 12.44 -55.84
C LYS A 765 -7.38 11.34 -56.28
N LYS A 766 -7.65 10.34 -55.43
CA LYS A 766 -8.62 9.27 -55.73
C LYS A 766 -10.04 9.83 -55.80
N VAL A 767 -10.44 10.69 -54.88
CA VAL A 767 -11.74 11.37 -54.86
C VAL A 767 -11.90 12.26 -56.09
N PHE A 768 -10.89 13.05 -56.45
CA PHE A 768 -10.89 13.85 -57.68
C PHE A 768 -11.02 12.99 -58.93
N THR A 769 -10.33 11.85 -58.97
CA THR A 769 -10.40 10.90 -60.09
C THR A 769 -11.79 10.24 -60.18
N ALA A 770 -12.40 9.90 -59.04
CA ALA A 770 -13.75 9.37 -58.96
C ALA A 770 -14.80 10.44 -59.38
N LEU A 771 -14.66 11.67 -58.90
CA LEU A 771 -15.50 12.81 -59.29
C LEU A 771 -15.37 13.13 -60.78
N ARG A 772 -14.16 13.03 -61.35
CA ARG A 772 -13.93 13.18 -62.80
C ARG A 772 -14.60 12.06 -63.59
N ARG A 773 -14.55 10.82 -63.12
CA ARG A 773 -15.29 9.69 -63.71
C ARG A 773 -16.81 9.90 -63.62
N ILE A 774 -17.33 10.38 -62.50
CA ILE A 774 -18.76 10.71 -62.32
C ILE A 774 -19.16 11.86 -63.25
N ARG A 775 -18.39 12.95 -63.33
CA ARG A 775 -18.61 14.06 -64.28
C ARG A 775 -18.59 13.59 -65.72
N SER A 776 -17.68 12.70 -66.09
CA SER A 776 -17.65 12.09 -67.42
C SER A 776 -18.91 11.26 -67.70
N LYS A 777 -19.44 10.56 -66.69
CA LYS A 777 -20.62 9.68 -66.81
C LYS A 777 -21.95 10.46 -66.86
N TYR A 778 -22.04 11.61 -66.19
CA TYR A 778 -23.24 12.46 -66.17
C TYR A 778 -23.18 13.67 -67.12
N GLY A 779 -21.99 14.09 -67.53
CA GLY A 779 -21.79 15.11 -68.57
C GLY A 779 -22.16 14.63 -69.98
N GLN A 780 -22.18 13.31 -70.21
CA GLN A 780 -22.67 12.70 -71.46
C GLN A 780 -24.21 12.55 -71.53
N ARG A 781 -24.96 12.93 -70.47
CA ARG A 781 -26.43 12.92 -70.45
C ARG A 781 -27.08 14.30 -70.65
N ARG A 782 -26.30 15.31 -71.03
CA ARG A 782 -26.78 16.58 -71.58
C ARG A 782 -26.24 16.73 -73.00
N ASN A 783 -26.79 15.91 -73.91
CA ASN A 783 -26.87 16.17 -75.34
C ASN A 783 -28.21 15.60 -75.81
#